data_AF-A0A8W8KD11-F1
#
_entry.id   AF-A0A8W8KD11-F1
#
_cell.length_a   1.000
_cell.length_b   1.000
_cell.length_c   1.000
_cell.angle_alpha   90.00
_cell.angle_beta   90.00
_cell.angle_gamma   90.00
#
_symmetry.space_group_name_H-M   'P 1'
#
loop_
_entity.id
_entity.type
_entity.pdbx_description
1 polymer ?
#
loop_
_entity_poly.entity_id
_entity_poly.type
_entity_poly.pdbx_seq_one_letter_code
_entity_poly.pdbx_strand_id
1 'polypeptide(L)'
;MGIWSSAKKLDKAVLVHQLRFANSYIQRPKQLISSQQCLTYSRLTSVLQLRSTKNICRFYCTADNQYEAKGAVQINSDEDQEEKEGNMDTSEMETQSESSRSKRKNTAMRNTIRNFLMNHKLSFELGHTHFIANCHAAQSSPQTGKKNLYINYNTGSFVCTTCHHYGEWSSLRRKVLSDAKCTDLKTSECFQNKEESERVGNYSDHGMDYTENKEPITSMYEEEFTAMTHLYHCQGLKPETFARHGVMYTTDDNNLPTLHLPYVNPDQRTVGMRTMFLQHAVKPPEQDSVGGREEGEEGHMFEVVKSFQPRIGFQQLFGWHGYQANVKKNDKVVITSSEFDAMAITQETDLLGLSVPKGTELPLECLHSLEHVKHIIIWLGANDATRATSKLFAKKLAGKNRCSIVRPEIVKVSGPLDALQKKKKLKEILKESVPVDLDNIVGFDRLTSEVYAEFANVEQVTGVKWRRFAQMNNLLRGLRPGELTLFTGTTGCGKTTFLGEYSLDLCMQGVNTLWGSFEINNIRMAKMLLKQFAVKSFEDSLEDFTPWANRFKELPLYFMTFHGQEDFEIVKETLIRAVYTNDVQHIILDNLQFMIGTGYDSNFNKFDIQDHIIGELRKFATNFNCHVTLVIHPRKENIDQEITISSIYGSAKATQEADNVLILQTRRLSAATAKKYIQVVKNRFDGTTGTMMLKFDKESLTFSGVKSSKKKSKEKVAELTEEDVIEEKKLNYKVVVDMDGVDEKRLPDDLFNM
;
A
#
# COMPACT_ATOMS: atom_id res chain seq x y z
N MET A 1 35.45 -35.75 35.40
CA MET A 1 34.50 -35.60 34.27
C MET A 1 33.58 -34.43 34.63
N GLY A 2 33.43 -33.34 33.91
CA GLY A 2 34.02 -32.85 32.67
C GLY A 2 33.35 -31.49 32.45
N ILE A 3 34.03 -30.40 32.80
CA ILE A 3 33.60 -29.00 32.59
C ILE A 3 34.90 -28.17 32.45
N TRP A 4 34.94 -27.30 31.42
CA TRP A 4 35.93 -26.24 31.11
C TRP A 4 37.31 -26.65 30.54
N SER A 5 37.58 -26.32 29.26
CA SER A 5 38.92 -25.83 28.76
C SER A 5 39.08 -25.71 27.22
N SER A 6 38.12 -25.18 26.45
CA SER A 6 38.31 -25.02 24.98
C SER A 6 38.20 -23.59 24.42
N ALA A 7 38.49 -22.56 25.24
CA ALA A 7 38.58 -21.17 24.79
C ALA A 7 40.03 -20.63 24.65
N LYS A 8 41.05 -21.51 24.60
CA LYS A 8 42.48 -21.10 24.61
C LYS A 8 43.36 -21.68 23.48
N LYS A 9 42.78 -22.16 22.37
CA LYS A 9 43.56 -22.74 21.26
C LYS A 9 43.35 -22.12 19.87
N LEU A 10 42.73 -20.95 19.76
CA LEU A 10 42.61 -20.22 18.48
C LEU A 10 43.29 -18.84 18.45
N ASP A 11 44.13 -18.52 19.44
CA ASP A 11 44.76 -17.19 19.59
C ASP A 11 46.29 -17.19 19.33
N LYS A 12 46.83 -18.23 18.67
CA LYS A 12 48.27 -18.34 18.37
C LYS A 12 48.64 -18.64 16.91
N ALA A 13 47.67 -18.73 16.00
CA ALA A 13 47.93 -18.98 14.57
C ALA A 13 47.82 -17.72 13.68
N VAL A 14 47.24 -16.62 14.17
CA VAL A 14 47.03 -15.40 13.37
C VAL A 14 48.12 -14.34 13.61
N LEU A 15 48.91 -14.45 14.69
CA LEU A 15 49.94 -13.48 15.05
C LEU A 15 51.31 -13.70 14.35
N VAL A 16 51.47 -14.73 13.53
CA VAL A 16 52.78 -15.09 12.92
C VAL A 16 52.95 -14.59 11.49
N HIS A 17 51.91 -14.04 10.85
CA HIS A 17 52.01 -13.56 9.45
C HIS A 17 51.89 -12.04 9.25
N GLN A 18 51.94 -11.22 10.31
CA GLN A 18 51.80 -9.75 10.20
C GLN A 18 53.06 -8.92 10.54
N LEU A 19 54.26 -9.50 10.59
CA LEU A 19 55.48 -8.72 10.84
C LEU A 19 56.64 -9.10 9.91
N ARG A 20 56.51 -8.73 8.64
CA ARG A 20 57.64 -8.34 7.78
C ARG A 20 57.12 -7.43 6.68
N PHE A 21 56.88 -6.16 6.95
CA PHE A 21 56.96 -5.04 6.00
C PHE A 21 56.78 -3.73 6.77
N ALA A 22 57.69 -3.49 7.71
CA ALA A 22 58.00 -2.14 8.19
C ALA A 22 59.49 -1.95 7.99
N ASN A 23 59.85 -0.80 7.42
CA ASN A 23 61.21 -0.30 7.13
C ASN A 23 61.86 -0.79 5.85
N SER A 24 61.63 -0.06 4.76
CA SER A 24 62.72 0.57 4.00
C SER A 24 62.19 1.55 2.96
N TYR A 25 62.98 2.60 2.75
CA TYR A 25 62.79 3.68 1.79
C TYR A 25 62.57 3.21 0.34
N ILE A 26 61.79 4.02 -0.39
CA ILE A 26 61.84 4.25 -1.85
C ILE A 26 61.26 3.14 -2.77
N GLN A 27 60.45 3.62 -3.72
CA GLN A 27 59.90 2.99 -4.94
C GLN A 27 58.77 1.96 -4.80
N ARG A 28 57.64 2.31 -5.43
CA ARG A 28 56.42 1.50 -5.57
C ARG A 28 56.74 0.16 -6.26
N PRO A 29 56.24 -0.97 -5.76
CA PRO A 29 55.90 -2.10 -6.61
C PRO A 29 54.39 -2.09 -6.89
N LYS A 30 54.02 -2.12 -8.17
CA LYS A 30 52.67 -2.55 -8.57
C LYS A 30 52.55 -4.03 -8.21
N GLN A 31 51.90 -4.36 -7.09
CA GLN A 31 51.55 -5.75 -6.81
C GLN A 31 50.20 -6.07 -7.45
N LEU A 32 50.22 -7.00 -8.40
CA LEU A 32 49.05 -7.64 -8.98
C LEU A 32 48.52 -8.68 -8.00
N ILE A 33 47.24 -8.56 -7.64
CA ILE A 33 46.56 -9.44 -6.70
C ILE A 33 45.37 -10.08 -7.42
N SER A 34 45.13 -11.38 -7.19
CA SER A 34 44.03 -12.10 -7.85
C SER A 34 42.65 -11.74 -7.26
N SER A 35 41.59 -11.91 -8.05
CA SER A 35 40.20 -11.57 -7.69
C SER A 35 39.71 -12.26 -6.39
N GLN A 36 40.21 -13.47 -6.12
CA GLN A 36 39.82 -14.27 -4.96
C GLN A 36 40.44 -13.78 -3.66
N GLN A 37 41.66 -13.21 -3.72
CA GLN A 37 42.29 -12.55 -2.57
C GLN A 37 41.58 -11.21 -2.23
N CYS A 38 41.08 -10.49 -3.23
CA CYS A 38 40.34 -9.23 -3.04
C CYS A 38 39.00 -9.45 -2.29
N LEU A 39 38.27 -10.52 -2.63
CA LEU A 39 37.05 -10.94 -1.93
C LEU A 39 37.30 -11.31 -0.45
N THR A 40 38.48 -11.85 -0.15
CA THR A 40 38.87 -12.23 1.22
C THR A 40 39.19 -10.99 2.06
N TYR A 41 39.84 -9.98 1.48
CA TYR A 41 40.12 -8.69 2.14
C TYR A 41 38.87 -7.81 2.35
N SER A 42 37.92 -7.81 1.41
CA SER A 42 36.62 -7.13 1.55
C SER A 42 35.79 -7.72 2.71
N ARG A 43 35.84 -9.05 2.89
CA ARG A 43 35.20 -9.72 4.02
C ARG A 43 35.88 -9.41 5.36
N LEU A 44 37.20 -9.28 5.39
CA LEU A 44 37.94 -8.87 6.58
C LEU A 44 37.68 -7.41 6.99
N THR A 45 37.51 -6.49 6.02
CA THR A 45 37.15 -5.08 6.30
C THR A 45 35.72 -4.93 6.81
N SER A 46 34.82 -5.84 6.43
CA SER A 46 33.45 -5.89 6.96
C SER A 46 33.39 -6.37 8.43
N VAL A 47 34.44 -7.05 8.91
CA VAL A 47 34.52 -7.57 10.29
C VAL A 47 35.28 -6.65 11.25
N LEU A 48 36.12 -5.73 10.73
CA LEU A 48 36.98 -4.84 11.55
C LEU A 48 36.49 -3.40 11.70
N GLN A 49 35.18 -3.14 11.58
CA GLN A 49 34.57 -1.82 11.84
C GLN A 49 34.44 -1.48 13.35
N LEU A 50 35.41 -1.90 14.16
CA LEU A 50 35.54 -1.54 15.57
C LEU A 50 37.01 -1.28 15.90
N ARG A 51 37.50 -0.10 15.48
CA ARG A 51 38.41 0.80 16.21
C ARG A 51 39.02 1.83 15.24
N SER A 52 39.13 3.06 15.73
CA SER A 52 39.62 4.23 15.01
C SER A 52 40.92 3.97 14.24
N THR A 53 40.89 4.07 12.91
CA THR A 53 42.03 4.59 12.13
C THR A 53 41.51 5.10 10.79
N LYS A 54 41.70 6.41 10.56
CA LYS A 54 41.53 7.06 9.25
C LYS A 54 42.66 6.58 8.34
N ASN A 55 42.37 5.70 7.37
CA ASN A 55 43.07 5.55 6.09
C ASN A 55 42.44 4.39 5.30
N ILE A 56 41.51 4.69 4.39
CA ILE A 56 40.92 3.69 3.49
C ILE A 56 41.66 3.73 2.16
N CYS A 57 42.38 2.66 1.81
CA CYS A 57 42.90 2.46 0.45
C CYS A 57 41.75 2.11 -0.50
N ARG A 58 41.61 2.84 -1.62
CA ARG A 58 40.65 2.51 -2.69
C ARG A 58 41.34 1.67 -3.78
N PHE A 59 40.72 0.54 -4.13
CA PHE A 59 41.12 -0.30 -5.25
C PHE A 59 40.24 0.01 -6.46
N TYR A 60 40.81 0.03 -7.67
CA TYR A 60 40.09 0.29 -8.91
C TYR A 60 40.32 -0.84 -9.91
N CYS A 61 39.27 -1.24 -10.63
CA CYS A 61 39.34 -2.21 -11.73
C CYS A 61 39.75 -1.48 -13.02
N THR A 62 40.74 -2.00 -13.74
CA THR A 62 41.05 -1.55 -15.11
C THR A 62 40.39 -2.47 -16.14
N ALA A 63 40.35 -2.03 -17.41
CA ALA A 63 39.58 -2.65 -18.49
C ALA A 63 39.86 -4.15 -18.74
N ASP A 64 40.96 -4.69 -18.19
CA ASP A 64 41.40 -6.08 -18.38
C ASP A 64 41.18 -6.97 -17.13
N ASN A 65 40.23 -6.62 -16.24
CA ASN A 65 39.94 -7.36 -14.99
C ASN A 65 41.12 -7.44 -13.98
N GLN A 66 42.06 -6.50 -14.07
CA GLN A 66 43.17 -6.34 -13.11
C GLN A 66 42.86 -5.20 -12.13
N TYR A 67 43.17 -5.38 -10.84
CA TYR A 67 42.87 -4.40 -9.79
C TYR A 67 44.15 -3.74 -9.27
N GLU A 68 44.25 -2.41 -9.36
CA GLU A 68 45.38 -1.63 -8.83
C GLU A 68 44.98 -0.86 -7.56
N ALA A 69 45.90 -0.78 -6.59
CA ALA A 69 45.79 0.08 -5.41
C ALA A 69 46.54 1.40 -5.64
N LYS A 70 45.88 2.55 -5.42
CA LYS A 70 46.55 3.87 -5.39
C LYS A 70 46.48 4.47 -3.98
N GLY A 71 47.62 4.97 -3.50
CA GLY A 71 47.87 5.40 -2.11
C GLY A 71 47.08 6.62 -1.62
N ALA A 72 46.92 6.70 -0.30
CA ALA A 72 46.09 7.65 0.45
C ALA A 72 46.64 9.09 0.49
N VAL A 73 45.74 10.07 0.56
CA VAL A 73 46.03 11.49 0.85
C VAL A 73 45.83 11.73 2.35
N GLN A 74 46.86 12.23 3.04
CA GLN A 74 46.80 12.68 4.44
C GLN A 74 45.98 13.97 4.54
N ILE A 75 45.00 14.00 5.46
CA ILE A 75 44.42 15.25 5.95
C ILE A 75 44.87 15.36 7.41
N ASN A 76 45.83 16.26 7.66
CA ASN A 76 46.27 16.60 9.02
C ASN A 76 45.23 17.50 9.69
N SER A 77 44.97 17.22 10.96
CA SER A 77 44.40 18.15 11.93
C SER A 77 45.51 18.74 12.79
N ASP A 78 45.13 19.75 13.57
CA ASP A 78 45.84 20.43 14.69
C ASP A 78 46.44 21.77 14.25
N GLU A 79 46.30 22.90 14.95
CA GLU A 79 45.60 23.37 16.16
C GLU A 79 45.73 24.92 16.12
N ASP A 80 44.82 25.68 16.74
CA ASP A 80 45.17 26.80 17.64
C ASP A 80 43.93 27.52 18.18
N GLN A 81 43.95 27.69 19.50
CA GLN A 81 43.01 28.43 20.34
C GLN A 81 43.43 29.91 20.39
N GLU A 82 42.47 30.84 20.53
CA GLU A 82 42.58 31.96 21.50
C GLU A 82 41.25 32.70 21.68
N GLU A 83 41.10 33.21 22.91
CA GLU A 83 39.91 33.72 23.60
C GLU A 83 39.45 35.14 23.18
N LYS A 84 38.16 35.48 23.36
CA LYS A 84 37.65 36.42 24.40
C LYS A 84 36.22 36.96 24.17
N GLU A 85 35.44 36.85 25.25
CA GLU A 85 34.44 37.77 25.84
C GLU A 85 33.20 38.27 25.07
N GLY A 86 32.04 38.10 25.72
CA GLY A 86 30.80 38.83 25.42
C GLY A 86 29.56 38.21 26.06
N ASN A 87 29.34 38.45 27.35
CA ASN A 87 28.22 37.97 28.15
C ASN A 87 26.93 38.76 27.86
N MET A 88 25.78 38.12 27.58
CA MET A 88 24.44 38.71 27.81
C MET A 88 23.35 37.63 27.89
N ASP A 89 22.70 37.55 29.06
CA ASP A 89 21.44 36.82 29.31
C ASP A 89 20.31 37.35 28.42
N THR A 90 19.43 36.47 27.94
CA THR A 90 18.00 36.46 28.33
C THR A 90 17.21 35.40 27.56
N SER A 91 16.50 34.62 28.34
CA SER A 91 15.30 33.86 27.99
C SER A 91 14.33 34.65 27.10
N GLU A 92 13.98 34.11 25.93
CA GLU A 92 12.66 34.16 25.27
C GLU A 92 12.80 33.72 23.81
N MET A 93 12.31 32.51 23.48
CA MET A 93 11.66 32.13 22.21
C MET A 93 11.63 30.59 22.07
N GLU A 94 11.10 29.89 23.08
CA GLU A 94 10.46 28.59 22.86
C GLU A 94 8.99 28.85 22.51
N THR A 95 8.66 28.95 21.22
CA THR A 95 7.29 28.73 20.70
C THR A 95 7.30 28.77 19.18
N GLN A 96 7.90 27.77 18.52
CA GLN A 96 7.58 27.49 17.11
C GLN A 96 7.40 25.99 16.87
N SER A 97 6.13 25.63 16.67
CA SER A 97 5.54 24.31 16.48
C SER A 97 6.29 23.34 15.54
N GLU A 98 6.28 22.06 15.88
CA GLU A 98 6.84 20.91 15.14
C GLU A 98 6.21 20.71 13.73
N SER A 99 5.04 21.31 13.47
CA SER A 99 4.43 21.49 12.14
C SER A 99 5.39 22.15 11.12
N SER A 100 6.28 23.01 11.62
CA SER A 100 7.27 23.71 10.81
C SER A 100 8.42 22.79 10.35
N ARG A 101 8.77 21.73 11.08
CA ARG A 101 9.92 20.85 10.76
C ARG A 101 9.63 19.88 9.60
N SER A 102 8.43 19.30 9.55
CA SER A 102 7.98 18.48 8.40
C SER A 102 7.77 19.33 7.14
N LYS A 103 7.18 20.53 7.31
CA LYS A 103 7.13 21.54 6.24
C LYS A 103 8.54 21.93 5.76
N ARG A 104 9.53 22.06 6.65
CA ARG A 104 10.93 22.40 6.31
C ARG A 104 11.60 21.35 5.41
N LYS A 105 11.32 20.04 5.53
CA LYS A 105 11.93 18.99 4.68
C LYS A 105 11.23 18.79 3.31
N ASN A 106 9.89 18.85 3.22
CA ASN A 106 9.20 18.91 1.91
C ASN A 106 9.56 20.21 1.17
N THR A 107 9.75 21.30 1.92
CA THR A 107 10.36 22.53 1.40
C THR A 107 11.81 22.31 0.99
N ALA A 108 12.58 21.46 1.67
CA ALA A 108 13.96 21.13 1.28
C ALA A 108 14.04 20.39 -0.07
N MET A 109 13.22 19.37 -0.34
CA MET A 109 13.19 18.70 -1.66
C MET A 109 12.73 19.66 -2.76
N ARG A 110 11.61 20.35 -2.53
CA ARG A 110 11.09 21.36 -3.46
C ARG A 110 12.11 22.45 -3.78
N ASN A 111 12.81 22.97 -2.77
CA ASN A 111 13.87 23.96 -2.93
C ASN A 111 15.10 23.37 -3.62
N THR A 112 15.48 22.13 -3.31
CA THR A 112 16.60 21.44 -3.96
C THR A 112 16.35 21.30 -5.46
N ILE A 113 15.16 20.80 -5.85
CA ILE A 113 14.77 20.68 -7.26
C ILE A 113 14.71 22.06 -7.91
N ARG A 114 14.05 23.03 -7.28
CA ARG A 114 13.93 24.41 -7.79
C ARG A 114 15.29 25.06 -8.03
N ASN A 115 16.17 25.02 -7.02
CA ASN A 115 17.51 25.61 -7.10
C ASN A 115 18.35 24.92 -8.17
N PHE A 116 18.23 23.60 -8.31
CA PHE A 116 18.91 22.87 -9.38
C PHE A 116 18.44 23.31 -10.77
N LEU A 117 17.11 23.40 -11.00
CA LEU A 117 16.55 23.84 -12.27
C LEU A 117 16.98 25.27 -12.61
N MET A 118 16.97 26.18 -11.63
CA MET A 118 17.44 27.56 -11.79
C MET A 118 18.94 27.64 -12.11
N ASN A 119 19.78 26.90 -11.37
CA ASN A 119 21.23 26.90 -11.57
C ASN A 119 21.64 26.37 -12.95
N HIS A 120 20.86 25.45 -13.52
CA HIS A 120 21.11 24.88 -14.86
C HIS A 120 20.29 25.57 -15.97
N LYS A 121 19.68 26.73 -15.69
CA LYS A 121 18.92 27.54 -16.65
C LYS A 121 17.81 26.78 -17.39
N LEU A 122 17.20 25.79 -16.73
CA LEU A 122 16.06 25.06 -17.28
C LEU A 122 14.78 25.86 -17.04
N SER A 123 14.05 26.21 -18.09
CA SER A 123 12.76 26.89 -17.98
C SER A 123 11.70 25.96 -17.38
N PHE A 124 11.03 26.38 -16.32
CA PHE A 124 9.95 25.62 -15.70
C PHE A 124 8.79 26.53 -15.28
N GLU A 125 7.59 25.95 -15.23
CA GLU A 125 6.39 26.50 -14.61
C GLU A 125 6.10 25.75 -13.31
N LEU A 126 5.41 26.41 -12.38
CA LEU A 126 4.93 25.77 -11.16
C LEU A 126 3.49 25.30 -11.39
N GLY A 127 3.28 23.98 -11.42
CA GLY A 127 1.97 23.35 -11.40
C GLY A 127 1.42 23.15 -9.99
N HIS A 128 0.31 22.44 -9.89
CA HIS A 128 -0.37 22.09 -8.64
C HIS A 128 0.40 21.08 -7.79
N THR A 129 1.13 20.14 -8.41
CA THR A 129 1.94 19.13 -7.74
C THR A 129 3.34 18.94 -8.35
N HIS A 130 3.56 19.47 -9.55
CA HIS A 130 4.82 19.33 -10.30
C HIS A 130 5.48 20.67 -10.62
N PHE A 131 6.80 20.66 -10.79
CA PHE A 131 7.48 21.59 -11.69
C PHE A 131 7.31 21.08 -13.12
N ILE A 132 6.80 21.93 -14.01
CA ILE A 132 6.50 21.59 -15.41
C ILE A 132 7.56 22.24 -16.29
N ALA A 133 8.42 21.43 -16.89
CA ALA A 133 9.56 21.86 -17.68
C ALA A 133 9.49 21.32 -19.11
N ASN A 134 10.40 21.78 -19.95
CA ASN A 134 10.57 21.24 -21.29
C ASN A 134 11.42 19.98 -21.25
N CYS A 135 11.06 18.98 -22.07
CA CYS A 135 11.90 17.81 -22.26
C CYS A 135 13.21 18.21 -22.94
N HIS A 136 14.33 17.70 -22.44
CA HIS A 136 15.65 18.01 -22.99
C HIS A 136 15.86 17.45 -24.41
N ALA A 137 15.32 16.26 -24.71
CA ALA A 137 15.43 15.61 -26.02
C ALA A 137 14.57 16.25 -27.14
N ALA A 138 13.74 17.25 -26.82
CA ALA A 138 12.83 17.87 -27.80
C ALA A 138 13.46 19.03 -28.60
N GLN A 139 14.74 19.37 -28.38
CA GLN A 139 15.38 20.50 -29.09
C GLN A 139 15.64 20.25 -30.58
N SER A 140 15.40 19.03 -31.09
CA SER A 140 15.60 18.63 -32.48
C SER A 140 14.31 18.56 -33.33
N SER A 141 13.12 18.86 -32.77
CA SER A 141 11.86 18.95 -33.54
C SER A 141 11.31 20.39 -33.57
N PRO A 142 10.90 20.93 -34.73
CA PRO A 142 10.47 22.31 -34.82
C PRO A 142 9.08 22.52 -34.21
N GLN A 143 8.99 23.52 -33.33
CA GLN A 143 7.76 24.25 -32.96
C GLN A 143 6.59 23.48 -32.31
N THR A 144 6.75 23.02 -31.08
CA THR A 144 5.72 23.30 -30.07
C THR A 144 6.38 23.62 -28.74
N GLY A 145 6.21 24.84 -28.20
CA GLY A 145 6.65 25.20 -26.85
C GLY A 145 5.88 24.47 -25.74
N LYS A 146 5.48 23.22 -25.95
CA LYS A 146 4.69 22.41 -25.02
C LYS A 146 5.59 21.86 -23.92
N LYS A 147 5.25 22.19 -22.68
CA LYS A 147 5.95 21.72 -21.47
C LYS A 147 5.48 20.31 -21.17
N ASN A 148 6.40 19.36 -21.23
CA ASN A 148 6.07 17.94 -21.30
C ASN A 148 6.79 17.10 -20.24
N LEU A 149 7.68 17.71 -19.45
CA LEU A 149 8.39 17.08 -18.34
C LEU A 149 7.78 17.54 -17.02
N TYR A 150 7.29 16.59 -16.24
CA TYR A 150 6.62 16.84 -14.96
C TYR A 150 7.49 16.25 -13.85
N ILE A 151 7.94 17.09 -12.91
CA ILE A 151 8.75 16.67 -11.77
C ILE A 151 7.97 16.94 -10.50
N ASN A 152 7.55 15.89 -9.80
CA ASN A 152 6.77 16.01 -8.58
C ASN A 152 7.67 16.61 -7.49
N TYR A 153 7.29 17.78 -6.98
CA TYR A 153 8.17 18.50 -6.05
C TYR A 153 8.11 17.98 -4.61
N ASN A 154 7.16 17.08 -4.30
CA ASN A 154 7.05 16.43 -2.99
C ASN A 154 7.84 15.12 -2.94
N THR A 155 7.81 14.32 -4.01
CA THR A 155 8.43 12.99 -4.05
C THR A 155 9.75 12.95 -4.81
N GLY A 156 9.95 13.90 -5.73
CA GLY A 156 11.03 13.85 -6.71
C GLY A 156 10.79 12.83 -7.83
N SER A 157 9.62 12.21 -7.98
CA SER A 157 9.37 11.41 -9.19
C SER A 157 9.22 12.32 -10.42
N PHE A 158 9.61 11.84 -11.60
CA PHE A 158 9.40 12.56 -12.85
C PHE A 158 8.69 11.68 -13.88
N VAL A 159 7.91 12.32 -14.75
CA VAL A 159 7.27 11.73 -15.92
C VAL A 159 7.45 12.67 -17.10
N CYS A 160 7.89 12.13 -18.24
CA CYS A 160 8.00 12.88 -19.49
C CYS A 160 7.01 12.34 -20.51
N THR A 161 6.13 13.20 -21.01
CA THR A 161 5.12 12.85 -22.02
C THR A 161 5.66 12.83 -23.45
N THR A 162 6.85 13.41 -23.69
CA THR A 162 7.48 13.41 -25.03
C THR A 162 8.33 12.19 -25.27
N CYS A 163 9.23 11.86 -24.35
CA CYS A 163 10.11 10.70 -24.48
C CYS A 163 9.59 9.47 -23.74
N HIS A 164 8.43 9.57 -23.08
CA HIS A 164 7.76 8.48 -22.35
C HIS A 164 8.56 7.87 -21.19
N HIS A 165 9.62 8.56 -20.75
CA HIS A 165 10.44 8.13 -19.62
C HIS A 165 9.86 8.62 -18.29
N TYR A 166 9.95 7.77 -17.27
CA TYR A 166 9.57 8.10 -15.90
C TYR A 166 10.54 7.48 -14.89
N GLY A 167 10.69 8.08 -13.71
CA GLY A 167 11.59 7.56 -12.68
C GLY A 167 11.84 8.55 -11.55
N GLU A 168 12.95 8.38 -10.84
CA GLU A 168 13.34 9.24 -9.72
C GLU A 168 14.16 10.47 -10.14
N TRP A 169 14.06 11.55 -9.35
CA TRP A 169 14.80 12.80 -9.51
C TRP A 169 16.31 12.57 -9.54
N SER A 170 16.80 11.59 -8.77
CA SER A 170 18.21 11.22 -8.73
C SER A 170 18.75 10.84 -10.13
N SER A 171 17.96 10.09 -10.91
CA SER A 171 18.27 9.68 -12.28
C SER A 171 18.20 10.86 -13.24
N LEU A 172 17.15 11.68 -13.17
CA LEU A 172 17.02 12.88 -14.01
C LEU A 172 18.14 13.88 -13.75
N ARG A 173 18.47 14.13 -12.47
CA ARG A 173 19.57 15.01 -12.06
C ARG A 173 20.91 14.53 -12.60
N ARG A 174 21.19 13.22 -12.52
CA ARG A 174 22.44 12.64 -13.05
C ARG A 174 22.56 12.88 -14.55
N LYS A 175 21.47 12.67 -15.29
CA LYS A 175 21.41 12.90 -16.74
C LYS A 175 21.59 14.38 -17.12
N VAL A 176 20.92 15.30 -16.43
CA VAL A 176 21.12 16.74 -16.67
C VAL A 176 22.58 17.14 -16.38
N LEU A 177 23.19 16.59 -15.32
CA LEU A 177 24.59 16.84 -14.99
C LEU A 177 25.57 16.21 -15.99
N SER A 178 25.25 15.06 -16.60
CA SER A 178 26.08 14.47 -17.66
C SER A 178 25.98 15.28 -18.94
N ASP A 179 24.78 15.69 -19.31
CA ASP A 179 24.53 16.45 -20.54
C ASP A 179 25.14 17.86 -20.42
N ALA A 180 25.10 18.49 -19.25
CA ALA A 180 25.77 19.78 -19.00
C ALA A 180 27.32 19.74 -19.12
N LYS A 181 27.93 18.55 -19.02
CA LYS A 181 29.38 18.36 -19.28
C LYS A 181 29.68 18.14 -20.76
N CYS A 182 28.67 17.77 -21.55
CA CYS A 182 28.80 17.59 -23.00
C CYS A 182 28.51 18.93 -23.67
N THR A 183 29.50 19.50 -24.37
CA THR A 183 29.38 20.85 -24.98
C THR A 183 28.35 20.94 -26.12
N ASP A 184 27.81 19.81 -26.59
CA ASP A 184 26.78 19.72 -27.62
C ASP A 184 25.51 19.03 -27.10
N LEU A 185 24.53 19.83 -26.65
CA LEU A 185 23.21 19.37 -26.19
C LEU A 185 22.27 18.98 -27.35
N LYS A 186 22.72 19.08 -28.60
CA LYS A 186 21.87 18.97 -29.80
C LYS A 186 21.64 17.54 -30.30
N THR A 187 22.30 16.54 -29.70
CA THR A 187 22.25 15.14 -30.15
C THR A 187 22.05 14.11 -29.03
N SER A 188 21.75 14.52 -27.79
CA SER A 188 21.53 13.54 -26.72
C SER A 188 20.12 12.94 -26.79
N GLU A 189 20.02 11.70 -27.23
CA GLU A 189 18.83 10.88 -27.01
C GLU A 189 18.55 10.72 -25.50
N CYS A 190 17.27 10.60 -25.12
CA CYS A 190 16.89 10.34 -23.73
C CYS A 190 17.36 8.94 -23.30
N PHE A 191 18.15 8.88 -22.21
CA PHE A 191 18.54 7.69 -21.45
C PHE A 191 18.84 6.42 -22.30
N GLN A 192 20.07 6.26 -22.80
CA GLN A 192 20.48 5.06 -23.57
C GLN A 192 21.27 4.01 -22.76
N ASN A 193 21.83 4.37 -21.59
CA ASN A 193 22.74 3.49 -20.86
C ASN A 193 21.99 2.33 -20.19
N LYS A 194 22.53 1.11 -20.27
CA LYS A 194 21.97 -0.11 -19.65
C LYS A 194 21.72 0.05 -18.14
N GLU A 195 22.61 0.73 -17.42
CA GLU A 195 22.44 1.05 -15.99
C GLU A 195 21.40 2.15 -15.70
N GLU A 196 21.10 3.03 -16.67
CA GLU A 196 20.08 4.07 -16.55
C GLU A 196 18.68 3.52 -16.88
N SER A 197 18.59 2.60 -17.83
CA SER A 197 17.36 1.88 -18.21
C SER A 197 16.77 1.03 -17.06
N GLU A 198 17.59 0.51 -16.14
CA GLU A 198 17.08 -0.21 -14.96
C GLU A 198 16.37 0.70 -13.94
N ARG A 199 16.67 2.01 -13.93
CA ARG A 199 16.15 2.98 -12.94
C ARG A 199 15.16 3.98 -13.53
N VAL A 200 15.05 4.02 -14.86
CA VAL A 200 14.14 4.88 -15.60
C VAL A 200 13.33 3.99 -16.52
N GLY A 201 12.03 3.89 -16.25
CA GLY A 201 11.13 3.12 -17.09
C GLY A 201 10.71 3.92 -18.32
N ASN A 202 10.45 3.23 -19.42
CA ASN A 202 9.77 3.77 -20.59
C ASN A 202 8.38 3.13 -20.71
N TYR A 203 7.32 3.93 -20.59
CA TYR A 203 5.95 3.41 -20.63
C TYR A 203 5.43 3.20 -22.06
N SER A 204 6.22 3.50 -23.10
CA SER A 204 5.88 3.19 -24.48
C SER A 204 6.42 1.86 -25.00
N ASP A 205 7.38 1.24 -24.28
CA ASP A 205 8.13 0.05 -24.74
C ASP A 205 7.48 -1.29 -24.36
N HIS A 206 6.21 -1.28 -23.94
CA HIS A 206 5.58 -2.50 -23.44
C HIS A 206 5.37 -3.59 -24.50
N GLY A 207 5.46 -3.29 -25.80
CA GLY A 207 5.49 -4.29 -26.88
C GLY A 207 4.31 -5.27 -26.90
N MET A 208 3.26 -5.03 -26.11
CA MET A 208 2.10 -5.89 -25.99
C MET A 208 0.97 -5.32 -26.83
N ASP A 209 0.49 -6.09 -27.79
CA ASP A 209 -0.81 -5.87 -28.39
C ASP A 209 -1.89 -6.28 -27.39
N TYR A 210 -2.47 -5.30 -26.71
CA TYR A 210 -3.53 -5.54 -25.74
C TYR A 210 -4.85 -5.98 -26.39
N THR A 211 -4.99 -5.91 -27.71
CA THR A 211 -6.24 -6.15 -28.44
C THR A 211 -6.30 -7.51 -29.13
N GLU A 212 -5.18 -8.22 -29.24
CA GLU A 212 -5.12 -9.53 -29.90
C GLU A 212 -6.10 -10.53 -29.24
N ASN A 213 -6.90 -11.20 -30.07
CA ASN A 213 -7.93 -12.20 -29.71
C ASN A 213 -9.01 -11.69 -28.74
N LYS A 214 -9.41 -10.42 -28.83
CA LYS A 214 -10.49 -9.84 -28.01
C LYS A 214 -11.53 -9.19 -28.89
N GLU A 215 -12.79 -9.33 -28.51
CA GLU A 215 -13.91 -8.73 -29.23
C GLU A 215 -14.40 -7.47 -28.54
N PRO A 216 -14.80 -6.42 -29.29
CA PRO A 216 -15.37 -5.22 -28.69
C PRO A 216 -16.71 -5.55 -28.04
N ILE A 217 -17.05 -4.90 -26.93
CA ILE A 217 -18.33 -5.16 -26.23
C ILE A 217 -19.58 -4.99 -27.13
N THR A 218 -19.45 -4.23 -28.22
CA THR A 218 -20.53 -3.99 -29.20
C THR A 218 -20.85 -5.20 -30.08
N SER A 219 -20.01 -6.26 -30.09
CA SER A 219 -20.32 -7.51 -30.80
C SER A 219 -21.17 -8.48 -29.96
N MET A 220 -21.29 -8.25 -28.66
CA MET A 220 -22.06 -9.09 -27.74
C MET A 220 -23.57 -8.95 -28.01
N TYR A 221 -24.31 -10.05 -27.95
CA TYR A 221 -25.77 -10.01 -28.07
C TYR A 221 -26.41 -9.32 -26.86
N GLU A 222 -27.60 -8.72 -27.04
CA GLU A 222 -28.27 -7.94 -25.98
C GLU A 222 -28.58 -8.76 -24.73
N GLU A 223 -28.97 -10.03 -24.91
CA GLU A 223 -29.22 -11.00 -23.83
C GLU A 223 -27.93 -11.32 -23.06
N GLU A 224 -26.82 -11.57 -23.78
CA GLU A 224 -25.50 -11.83 -23.20
C GLU A 224 -24.97 -10.62 -22.43
N PHE A 225 -25.15 -9.41 -23.00
CA PHE A 225 -24.77 -8.17 -22.35
C PHE A 225 -25.55 -7.97 -21.05
N THR A 226 -26.86 -8.22 -21.09
CA THR A 226 -27.72 -8.13 -19.90
C THR A 226 -27.23 -9.10 -18.83
N ALA A 227 -27.02 -10.37 -19.17
CA ALA A 227 -26.48 -11.38 -18.25
C ALA A 227 -25.11 -10.96 -17.67
N MET A 228 -24.21 -10.44 -18.50
CA MET A 228 -22.91 -9.92 -18.07
C MET A 228 -23.06 -8.81 -17.04
N THR A 229 -23.96 -7.85 -17.24
CA THR A 229 -24.16 -6.77 -16.26
C THR A 229 -24.68 -7.27 -14.91
N HIS A 230 -25.43 -8.39 -14.91
CA HIS A 230 -25.87 -9.04 -13.68
C HIS A 230 -24.71 -9.75 -12.96
N LEU A 231 -23.89 -10.50 -13.69
CA LEU A 231 -22.75 -11.24 -13.14
C LEU A 231 -21.67 -10.31 -12.56
N TYR A 232 -21.42 -9.16 -13.20
CA TYR A 232 -20.45 -8.16 -12.75
C TYR A 232 -21.05 -7.09 -11.82
N HIS A 233 -22.34 -7.20 -11.49
CA HIS A 233 -23.09 -6.24 -10.66
C HIS A 233 -23.01 -4.78 -11.18
N CYS A 234 -23.03 -4.59 -12.49
CA CYS A 234 -22.89 -3.29 -13.15
C CYS A 234 -24.14 -2.89 -13.95
N GLN A 235 -25.31 -3.31 -13.48
CA GLN A 235 -26.61 -2.99 -14.09
C GLN A 235 -26.81 -1.48 -14.23
N GLY A 236 -27.50 -1.06 -15.30
CA GLY A 236 -27.79 0.34 -15.62
C GLY A 236 -26.75 1.01 -16.53
N LEU A 237 -25.56 0.43 -16.68
CA LEU A 237 -24.58 0.86 -17.69
C LEU A 237 -24.99 0.35 -19.09
N LYS A 238 -24.88 1.22 -20.08
CA LYS A 238 -25.28 0.92 -21.46
C LYS A 238 -24.10 0.42 -22.31
N PRO A 239 -24.33 -0.41 -23.36
CA PRO A 239 -23.28 -0.89 -24.24
C PRO A 239 -22.44 0.24 -24.86
N GLU A 240 -23.05 1.38 -25.20
CA GLU A 240 -22.34 2.53 -25.76
C GLU A 240 -21.35 3.15 -24.77
N THR A 241 -21.64 3.06 -23.46
CA THR A 241 -20.74 3.54 -22.41
C THR A 241 -19.52 2.64 -22.33
N PHE A 242 -19.69 1.31 -22.37
CA PHE A 242 -18.57 0.37 -22.41
C PHE A 242 -17.73 0.57 -23.69
N ALA A 243 -18.38 0.72 -24.84
CA ALA A 243 -17.73 0.96 -26.12
C ALA A 243 -16.91 2.27 -26.11
N ARG A 244 -17.46 3.35 -25.53
CA ARG A 244 -16.74 4.62 -25.36
C ARG A 244 -15.46 4.47 -24.54
N HIS A 245 -15.42 3.53 -23.61
CA HIS A 245 -14.24 3.25 -22.80
C HIS A 245 -13.37 2.12 -23.36
N GLY A 246 -13.60 1.72 -24.62
CA GLY A 246 -12.82 0.70 -25.30
C GLY A 246 -12.87 -0.69 -24.65
N VAL A 247 -13.93 -0.99 -23.88
CA VAL A 247 -14.04 -2.28 -23.20
C VAL A 247 -14.21 -3.39 -24.23
N MET A 248 -13.43 -4.45 -24.05
CA MET A 248 -13.48 -5.66 -24.85
C MET A 248 -13.83 -6.84 -23.96
N TYR A 249 -14.20 -7.96 -24.56
CA TYR A 249 -14.44 -9.20 -23.85
C TYR A 249 -13.81 -10.40 -24.56
N THR A 250 -13.63 -11.46 -23.80
CA THR A 250 -13.40 -12.82 -24.27
C THR A 250 -14.33 -13.75 -23.51
N THR A 251 -14.46 -14.97 -24.00
CA THR A 251 -15.24 -16.02 -23.34
C THR A 251 -14.29 -17.10 -22.86
N ASP A 252 -14.44 -17.54 -21.61
CA ASP A 252 -13.63 -18.63 -21.06
C ASP A 252 -14.18 -20.01 -21.47
N ASP A 253 -13.47 -21.07 -21.08
CA ASP A 253 -13.86 -22.47 -21.39
C ASP A 253 -15.24 -22.87 -20.84
N ASN A 254 -15.78 -22.12 -19.88
CA ASN A 254 -17.09 -22.34 -19.25
C ASN A 254 -18.18 -21.42 -19.83
N ASN A 255 -17.93 -20.76 -20.96
CA ASN A 255 -18.81 -19.76 -21.55
C ASN A 255 -19.07 -18.52 -20.66
N LEU A 256 -18.20 -18.22 -19.69
CA LEU A 256 -18.32 -17.03 -18.87
C LEU A 256 -17.57 -15.84 -19.51
N PRO A 257 -18.18 -14.64 -19.51
CA PRO A 257 -17.55 -13.47 -20.10
C PRO A 257 -16.41 -12.97 -19.20
N THR A 258 -15.23 -12.77 -19.79
CA THR A 258 -14.07 -12.10 -19.20
C THR A 258 -13.96 -10.70 -19.80
N LEU A 259 -13.98 -9.66 -18.95
CA LEU A 259 -13.93 -8.27 -19.38
C LEU A 259 -12.50 -7.72 -19.39
N HIS A 260 -12.16 -6.99 -20.45
CA HIS A 260 -10.87 -6.33 -20.64
C HIS A 260 -11.06 -4.82 -20.78
N LEU A 261 -10.63 -4.07 -19.77
CA LEU A 261 -10.79 -2.63 -19.67
C LEU A 261 -9.43 -1.93 -19.91
N PRO A 262 -9.23 -1.30 -21.08
CA PRO A 262 -7.98 -0.60 -21.37
C PRO A 262 -7.81 0.64 -20.49
N TYR A 263 -6.57 0.89 -20.10
CA TYR A 263 -6.17 2.12 -19.42
C TYR A 263 -5.41 2.97 -20.41
N VAL A 264 -6.01 4.09 -20.81
CA VAL A 264 -5.39 5.06 -21.71
C VAL A 264 -4.93 6.29 -20.93
N ASN A 265 -3.92 6.96 -21.46
CA ASN A 265 -3.50 8.27 -20.97
C ASN A 265 -4.25 9.41 -21.70
N PRO A 266 -4.04 10.69 -21.35
CA PRO A 266 -4.65 11.81 -22.06
C PRO A 266 -4.29 11.90 -23.55
N ASP A 267 -3.16 11.32 -23.98
CA ASP A 267 -2.78 11.25 -25.40
C ASP A 267 -3.46 10.12 -26.19
N GLN A 268 -4.38 9.38 -25.54
CA GLN A 268 -5.14 8.24 -26.08
C GLN A 268 -4.29 7.00 -26.39
N ARG A 269 -3.09 6.91 -25.81
CA ARG A 269 -2.29 5.68 -25.86
C ARG A 269 -2.64 4.77 -24.70
N THR A 270 -2.82 3.49 -25.00
CA THR A 270 -2.98 2.43 -24.00
C THR A 270 -1.67 2.23 -23.24
N VAL A 271 -1.73 2.38 -21.92
CA VAL A 271 -0.61 2.19 -20.99
C VAL A 271 -0.80 0.97 -20.09
N GLY A 272 -2.00 0.40 -20.07
CA GLY A 272 -2.28 -0.83 -19.36
C GLY A 272 -3.65 -1.41 -19.70
N MET A 273 -3.96 -2.56 -19.12
CA MET A 273 -5.19 -3.31 -19.31
C MET A 273 -5.59 -3.95 -17.99
N ARG A 274 -6.85 -3.79 -17.62
CA ARG A 274 -7.46 -4.54 -16.52
C ARG A 274 -8.30 -5.67 -17.06
N THR A 275 -8.02 -6.88 -16.61
CA THR A 275 -8.84 -8.05 -16.91
C THR A 275 -9.65 -8.43 -15.67
N MET A 276 -10.97 -8.54 -15.82
CA MET A 276 -11.88 -9.04 -14.81
C MET A 276 -12.48 -10.36 -15.29
N PHE A 277 -12.42 -11.40 -14.46
CA PHE A 277 -12.99 -12.72 -14.77
C PHE A 277 -13.77 -13.25 -13.56
N LEU A 278 -14.71 -14.16 -13.82
CA LEU A 278 -15.57 -14.74 -12.80
C LEU A 278 -14.95 -16.02 -12.25
N GLN A 279 -14.95 -16.19 -10.93
CA GLN A 279 -14.54 -17.41 -10.25
C GLN A 279 -15.66 -17.87 -9.31
N HIS A 280 -15.96 -19.16 -9.20
CA HIS A 280 -16.95 -19.66 -8.23
C HIS A 280 -16.61 -19.21 -6.80
N ALA A 281 -17.59 -18.61 -6.11
CA ALA A 281 -17.41 -18.18 -4.73
C ALA A 281 -17.28 -19.39 -3.82
N VAL A 282 -16.15 -19.49 -3.11
CA VAL A 282 -15.98 -20.52 -2.07
C VAL A 282 -16.79 -20.06 -0.85
N LYS A 283 -17.94 -20.69 -0.59
CA LYS A 283 -18.72 -20.42 0.63
C LYS A 283 -17.81 -20.62 1.86
N PRO A 284 -17.75 -19.66 2.81
CA PRO A 284 -17.16 -19.94 4.11
C PRO A 284 -17.95 -21.08 4.77
N PRO A 285 -17.29 -21.99 5.53
CA PRO A 285 -17.99 -23.10 6.15
C PRO A 285 -19.08 -22.60 7.09
N GLU A 286 -20.33 -23.00 6.81
CA GLU A 286 -21.47 -22.74 7.68
C GLU A 286 -21.15 -23.23 9.10
N GLN A 287 -21.33 -22.35 10.09
CA GLN A 287 -21.37 -22.77 11.48
C GLN A 287 -22.75 -23.36 11.71
N ASP A 288 -22.81 -24.60 12.20
CA ASP A 288 -24.04 -25.28 12.61
C ASP A 288 -24.80 -24.45 13.65
N SER A 289 -25.66 -23.54 13.21
CA SER A 289 -26.76 -23.00 14.02
C SER A 289 -27.94 -23.96 13.85
N VAL A 290 -28.21 -24.69 14.92
CA VAL A 290 -29.38 -25.57 15.05
C VAL A 290 -30.66 -24.75 14.83
N GLY A 291 -31.37 -25.01 13.74
CA GLY A 291 -32.78 -24.60 13.60
C GLY A 291 -33.24 -24.38 12.15
N GLY A 292 -34.07 -25.31 11.66
CA GLY A 292 -35.10 -25.05 10.64
C GLY A 292 -34.66 -24.93 9.19
N ARG A 293 -34.95 -25.96 8.39
CA ARG A 293 -34.81 -25.97 6.93
C ARG A 293 -35.80 -25.01 6.27
N GLU A 294 -35.29 -24.16 5.39
CA GLU A 294 -35.91 -23.86 4.10
C GLU A 294 -34.83 -24.13 3.04
N GLU A 295 -35.02 -25.17 2.24
CA GLU A 295 -34.17 -25.50 1.09
C GLU A 295 -34.44 -24.45 0.00
N GLY A 296 -33.74 -23.31 0.07
CA GLY A 296 -33.66 -22.34 -1.01
C GLY A 296 -32.68 -22.82 -2.07
N GLU A 297 -33.10 -22.72 -3.34
CA GLU A 297 -32.37 -23.09 -4.55
C GLU A 297 -30.87 -22.70 -4.50
N GLU A 298 -29.99 -23.65 -4.86
CA GLU A 298 -28.54 -23.47 -4.92
C GLU A 298 -28.13 -22.46 -6.01
N GLY A 299 -28.25 -21.17 -5.71
CA GLY A 299 -27.71 -20.13 -6.58
C GLY A 299 -26.17 -20.20 -6.62
N HIS A 300 -25.61 -20.52 -7.79
CA HIS A 300 -24.17 -20.43 -8.04
C HIS A 300 -23.71 -18.97 -7.89
N MET A 301 -23.10 -18.63 -6.76
CA MET A 301 -22.55 -17.29 -6.54
C MET A 301 -21.13 -17.21 -7.14
N PHE A 302 -20.87 -16.23 -8.00
CA PHE A 302 -19.55 -15.96 -8.58
C PHE A 302 -18.88 -14.76 -7.89
N GLU A 303 -17.56 -14.80 -7.73
CA GLU A 303 -16.70 -13.71 -7.28
C GLU A 303 -15.92 -13.13 -8.48
N VAL A 304 -15.90 -11.80 -8.60
CA VAL A 304 -15.14 -11.10 -9.66
C VAL A 304 -13.69 -10.96 -9.25
N VAL A 305 -12.79 -11.64 -9.95
CA VAL A 305 -11.34 -11.53 -9.76
C VAL A 305 -10.76 -10.54 -10.76
N LYS A 306 -9.90 -9.64 -10.28
CA LYS A 306 -9.26 -8.59 -11.09
C LYS A 306 -7.77 -8.87 -11.25
N SER A 307 -7.25 -8.58 -12.43
CA SER A 307 -5.80 -8.57 -12.71
C SER A 307 -5.44 -7.36 -13.56
N PHE A 308 -4.24 -6.82 -13.39
CA PHE A 308 -3.77 -5.64 -14.12
C PHE A 308 -2.46 -5.93 -14.85
N GLN A 309 -2.35 -5.43 -16.08
CA GLN A 309 -1.17 -5.54 -16.94
C GLN A 309 -0.76 -4.15 -17.47
N PRO A 310 0.52 -3.75 -17.41
CA PRO A 310 1.62 -4.48 -16.78
C PRO A 310 1.47 -4.52 -15.25
N ARG A 311 1.83 -5.64 -14.62
CA ARG A 311 1.69 -5.82 -13.15
C ARG A 311 2.55 -4.83 -12.36
N ILE A 312 3.69 -4.45 -12.92
CA ILE A 312 4.65 -3.50 -12.36
C ILE A 312 4.96 -2.50 -13.47
N GLY A 313 4.89 -1.21 -13.17
CA GLY A 313 5.20 -0.18 -14.15
C GLY A 313 4.40 1.09 -13.96
N PHE A 314 4.39 1.91 -14.99
CA PHE A 314 3.65 3.16 -15.05
C PHE A 314 2.14 2.91 -14.89
N GLN A 315 1.53 3.59 -13.93
CA GLN A 315 0.09 3.50 -13.69
C GLN A 315 -0.62 4.80 -14.06
N GLN A 316 -1.84 4.65 -14.59
CA GLN A 316 -2.69 5.75 -15.03
C GLN A 316 -4.12 5.53 -14.52
N LEU A 317 -4.95 6.58 -14.51
CA LEU A 317 -6.37 6.47 -14.19
C LEU A 317 -7.16 5.90 -15.37
N PHE A 318 -8.12 5.02 -15.10
CA PHE A 318 -9.09 4.60 -16.11
C PHE A 318 -10.05 5.75 -16.41
N GLY A 319 -10.52 5.85 -17.66
CA GLY A 319 -11.55 6.84 -18.03
C GLY A 319 -11.06 8.04 -18.84
N TRP A 320 -9.76 8.14 -19.16
CA TRP A 320 -9.25 9.18 -20.08
C TRP A 320 -9.73 9.03 -21.54
N HIS A 321 -10.51 7.99 -21.84
CA HIS A 321 -11.08 7.75 -23.17
C HIS A 321 -11.93 8.94 -23.64
N GLY A 322 -11.69 9.40 -24.87
CA GLY A 322 -12.43 10.52 -25.46
C GLY A 322 -12.07 11.90 -24.90
N TYR A 323 -11.06 12.01 -24.05
CA TYR A 323 -10.60 13.29 -23.50
C TYR A 323 -10.23 14.31 -24.59
N GLN A 324 -9.53 13.88 -25.65
CA GLN A 324 -9.08 14.75 -26.74
C GLN A 324 -10.23 15.37 -27.54
N ALA A 325 -11.38 14.70 -27.61
CA ALA A 325 -12.53 15.21 -28.37
C ALA A 325 -13.10 16.51 -27.77
N ASN A 326 -12.91 16.75 -26.47
CA ASN A 326 -13.50 17.89 -25.75
C ASN A 326 -12.61 18.43 -24.61
N VAL A 327 -11.33 18.70 -24.90
CA VAL A 327 -10.35 19.19 -23.89
C VAL A 327 -10.85 20.40 -23.08
N LYS A 328 -11.52 21.38 -23.73
CA LYS A 328 -12.06 22.58 -23.05
C LYS A 328 -13.23 22.31 -22.10
N LYS A 329 -13.93 21.17 -22.26
CA LYS A 329 -15.08 20.77 -21.43
C LYS A 329 -14.63 20.05 -20.15
N ASN A 330 -13.39 19.56 -20.11
CA ASN A 330 -12.86 18.67 -19.08
C ASN A 330 -12.02 19.39 -18.00
N ASP A 331 -12.28 20.68 -17.76
CA ASP A 331 -11.67 21.44 -16.65
C ASP A 331 -12.09 20.91 -15.26
N LYS A 332 -13.17 20.11 -15.22
CA LYS A 332 -13.71 19.47 -14.02
C LYS A 332 -13.85 17.96 -14.25
N VAL A 333 -13.30 17.15 -13.34
CA VAL A 333 -13.36 15.68 -13.40
C VAL A 333 -13.85 15.09 -12.09
N VAL A 334 -14.29 13.83 -12.12
CA VAL A 334 -14.68 13.07 -10.93
C VAL A 334 -13.76 11.87 -10.76
N ILE A 335 -13.16 11.69 -9.59
CA ILE A 335 -12.33 10.53 -9.25
C ILE A 335 -13.16 9.53 -8.43
N THR A 336 -13.19 8.28 -8.88
CA THR A 336 -13.94 7.16 -8.29
C THR A 336 -13.01 5.99 -7.92
N SER A 337 -13.53 5.03 -7.16
CA SER A 337 -12.81 3.83 -6.71
C SER A 337 -12.90 2.64 -7.68
N SER A 338 -13.86 2.65 -8.61
CA SER A 338 -14.07 1.55 -9.56
C SER A 338 -14.33 2.06 -10.99
N GLU A 339 -13.96 1.23 -11.97
CA GLU A 339 -14.14 1.52 -13.38
C GLU A 339 -15.62 1.70 -13.76
N PHE A 340 -16.50 0.89 -13.17
CA PHE A 340 -17.93 0.99 -13.39
C PHE A 340 -18.51 2.28 -12.80
N ASP A 341 -18.02 2.74 -11.65
CA ASP A 341 -18.40 4.06 -11.12
C ASP A 341 -17.96 5.21 -12.04
N ALA A 342 -16.75 5.10 -12.62
CA ALA A 342 -16.26 6.07 -13.59
C ALA A 342 -17.13 6.08 -14.86
N MET A 343 -17.52 4.91 -15.36
CA MET A 343 -18.44 4.78 -16.49
C MET A 343 -19.82 5.37 -16.17
N ALA A 344 -20.35 5.16 -14.97
CA ALA A 344 -21.64 5.70 -14.54
C ALA A 344 -21.65 7.24 -14.56
N ILE A 345 -20.56 7.87 -14.11
CA ILE A 345 -20.38 9.33 -14.20
C ILE A 345 -20.36 9.79 -15.66
N THR A 346 -19.56 9.14 -16.51
CA THR A 346 -19.42 9.51 -17.92
C THR A 346 -20.71 9.28 -18.74
N GLN A 347 -21.56 8.35 -18.31
CA GLN A 347 -22.85 8.07 -18.95
C GLN A 347 -23.90 9.15 -18.62
N GLU A 348 -24.08 9.46 -17.33
CA GLU A 348 -25.16 10.35 -16.86
C GLU A 348 -24.77 11.82 -16.85
N THR A 349 -23.47 12.12 -16.94
CA THR A 349 -22.96 13.47 -16.78
C THR A 349 -22.11 13.91 -17.97
N ASP A 350 -21.92 15.22 -18.05
CA ASP A 350 -21.04 15.86 -19.02
C ASP A 350 -19.57 15.88 -18.55
N LEU A 351 -19.27 15.28 -17.39
CA LEU A 351 -17.96 15.26 -16.76
C LEU A 351 -17.25 13.93 -17.03
N LEU A 352 -15.93 13.97 -17.03
CA LEU A 352 -15.11 12.78 -17.13
C LEU A 352 -15.07 12.04 -15.78
N GLY A 353 -15.54 10.80 -15.75
CA GLY A 353 -15.31 9.89 -14.64
C GLY A 353 -13.96 9.21 -14.78
N LEU A 354 -13.12 9.32 -13.76
CA LEU A 354 -11.79 8.72 -13.69
C LEU A 354 -11.74 7.72 -12.53
N SER A 355 -11.35 6.47 -12.79
CA SER A 355 -11.17 5.48 -11.73
C SER A 355 -9.71 5.28 -11.39
N VAL A 356 -9.44 5.17 -10.10
CA VAL A 356 -8.12 4.82 -9.59
C VAL A 356 -7.88 3.32 -9.74
N PRO A 357 -6.72 2.85 -10.25
CA PRO A 357 -6.48 1.43 -10.50
C PRO A 357 -6.81 0.55 -9.31
N LYS A 358 -6.15 0.75 -8.17
CA LYS A 358 -6.36 -0.13 -7.01
C LYS A 358 -7.61 0.24 -6.20
N GLY A 359 -8.34 1.28 -6.60
CA GLY A 359 -9.49 1.85 -5.87
C GLY A 359 -9.12 2.56 -4.56
N THR A 360 -8.06 2.13 -3.87
CA THR A 360 -7.65 2.60 -2.55
C THR A 360 -6.34 3.40 -2.54
N GLU A 361 -5.54 3.33 -3.61
CA GLU A 361 -4.25 3.99 -3.74
C GLU A 361 -4.19 4.84 -5.00
N LEU A 362 -3.93 6.14 -4.87
CA LEU A 362 -3.76 7.08 -5.99
C LEU A 362 -2.28 7.10 -6.42
N PRO A 363 -1.92 6.51 -7.58
CA PRO A 363 -0.53 6.41 -8.03
C PRO A 363 0.07 7.79 -8.31
N LEU A 364 1.34 7.98 -7.95
CA LEU A 364 2.00 9.27 -8.15
C LEU A 364 2.28 9.56 -9.63
N GLU A 365 2.46 8.50 -10.41
CA GLU A 365 2.73 8.52 -11.83
C GLU A 365 1.59 9.16 -12.60
N CYS A 366 0.33 9.01 -12.16
CA CYS A 366 -0.82 9.57 -12.87
C CYS A 366 -1.05 11.07 -12.58
N LEU A 367 -0.43 11.62 -11.52
CA LEU A 367 -0.71 12.99 -11.07
C LEU A 367 -0.35 14.06 -12.11
N HIS A 368 0.66 13.81 -12.95
CA HIS A 368 1.00 14.71 -14.06
C HIS A 368 -0.17 14.90 -15.03
N SER A 369 -0.96 13.85 -15.27
CA SER A 369 -2.13 13.90 -16.14
C SER A 369 -3.26 14.72 -15.53
N LEU A 370 -3.25 14.96 -14.22
CA LEU A 370 -4.24 15.81 -13.59
C LEU A 370 -3.84 17.29 -13.61
N GLU A 371 -2.60 17.68 -13.90
CA GLU A 371 -2.13 19.08 -13.75
C GLU A 371 -2.96 20.14 -14.48
N HIS A 372 -3.57 19.81 -15.61
CA HIS A 372 -4.42 20.74 -16.36
C HIS A 372 -5.84 20.88 -15.80
N VAL A 373 -6.28 19.96 -14.93
CA VAL A 373 -7.64 19.91 -14.39
C VAL A 373 -7.80 20.98 -13.30
N LYS A 374 -8.74 21.91 -13.48
CA LYS A 374 -8.94 23.02 -12.52
C LYS A 374 -9.65 22.58 -11.25
N HIS A 375 -10.57 21.61 -11.34
CA HIS A 375 -11.36 21.18 -10.19
C HIS A 375 -11.61 19.66 -10.21
N ILE A 376 -11.43 19.01 -9.06
CA ILE A 376 -11.55 17.56 -8.90
C ILE A 376 -12.62 17.25 -7.85
N ILE A 377 -13.65 16.50 -8.24
CA ILE A 377 -14.59 15.91 -7.28
C ILE A 377 -14.10 14.51 -6.93
N ILE A 378 -14.03 14.16 -5.65
CA ILE A 378 -13.66 12.82 -5.19
C ILE A 378 -14.91 12.12 -4.64
N TRP A 379 -15.21 10.93 -5.15
CA TRP A 379 -16.34 10.09 -4.72
C TRP A 379 -15.94 8.61 -4.73
N LEU A 380 -15.36 8.14 -3.62
CA LEU A 380 -14.75 6.80 -3.51
C LEU A 380 -15.62 5.74 -2.83
N GLY A 381 -16.80 6.09 -2.31
CA GLY A 381 -17.64 5.16 -1.56
C GLY A 381 -18.09 5.68 -0.19
N ALA A 382 -19.05 4.97 0.44
CA ALA A 382 -19.71 5.36 1.69
C ALA A 382 -19.07 4.87 3.01
N ASN A 383 -17.96 4.14 2.96
CA ASN A 383 -17.39 3.55 4.18
C ASN A 383 -16.36 4.51 4.82
N ASP A 384 -16.11 4.38 6.12
CA ASP A 384 -15.12 5.22 6.81
C ASP A 384 -13.71 5.14 6.19
N ALA A 385 -13.33 3.97 5.69
CA ALA A 385 -12.07 3.77 4.96
C ALA A 385 -12.01 4.61 3.68
N THR A 386 -13.10 4.67 2.90
CA THR A 386 -13.14 5.46 1.65
C THR A 386 -13.22 6.96 1.93
N ARG A 387 -13.84 7.37 3.05
CA ARG A 387 -13.84 8.76 3.53
C ARG A 387 -12.43 9.20 3.91
N ALA A 388 -11.69 8.36 4.63
CA ALA A 388 -10.29 8.59 4.98
C ALA A 388 -9.42 8.73 3.72
N THR A 389 -9.55 7.80 2.78
CA THR A 389 -8.83 7.82 1.49
C THR A 389 -9.17 9.08 0.68
N SER A 390 -10.43 9.52 0.67
CA SER A 390 -10.84 10.73 -0.06
C SER A 390 -10.12 11.98 0.46
N LYS A 391 -9.98 12.10 1.79
CA LYS A 391 -9.19 13.19 2.40
C LYS A 391 -7.70 13.07 2.08
N LEU A 392 -7.13 11.86 2.02
CA LEU A 392 -5.74 11.63 1.62
C LEU A 392 -5.50 12.01 0.16
N PHE A 393 -6.37 11.60 -0.76
CA PHE A 393 -6.29 11.97 -2.18
C PHE A 393 -6.37 13.49 -2.35
N ALA A 394 -7.29 14.15 -1.65
CA ALA A 394 -7.37 15.61 -1.66
C ALA A 394 -6.06 16.28 -1.19
N LYS A 395 -5.44 15.77 -0.12
CA LYS A 395 -4.12 16.26 0.35
C LYS A 395 -3.04 16.11 -0.73
N LYS A 396 -2.99 14.98 -1.46
CA LYS A 396 -2.04 14.74 -2.56
C LYS A 396 -2.26 15.69 -3.75
N LEU A 397 -3.52 16.02 -4.03
CA LEU A 397 -3.93 16.81 -5.19
C LEU A 397 -3.90 18.34 -4.97
N ALA A 398 -3.19 18.81 -3.94
CA ALA A 398 -3.11 20.22 -3.51
C ALA A 398 -4.46 20.83 -3.10
N GLY A 399 -5.29 20.00 -2.45
CA GLY A 399 -6.73 20.15 -2.32
C GLY A 399 -7.32 21.24 -1.40
N LYS A 400 -6.65 22.35 -1.10
CA LYS A 400 -7.33 23.42 -0.33
C LYS A 400 -8.39 24.17 -1.16
N ASN A 401 -8.14 24.37 -2.46
CA ASN A 401 -9.04 25.12 -3.36
C ASN A 401 -9.41 24.35 -4.64
N ARG A 402 -9.01 23.08 -4.75
CA ARG A 402 -9.08 22.30 -6.00
C ARG A 402 -9.93 21.04 -5.87
N CYS A 403 -10.18 20.58 -4.65
CA CYS A 403 -10.86 19.32 -4.39
C CYS A 403 -12.15 19.55 -3.61
N SER A 404 -13.20 18.86 -4.01
CA SER A 404 -14.42 18.69 -3.23
C SER A 404 -14.73 17.21 -3.06
N ILE A 405 -15.36 16.83 -1.96
CA ILE A 405 -15.72 15.43 -1.68
C ILE A 405 -17.24 15.31 -1.67
N VAL A 406 -17.77 14.31 -2.38
CA VAL A 406 -19.18 13.92 -2.24
C VAL A 406 -19.31 13.13 -0.94
N ARG A 407 -20.28 13.49 -0.10
CA ARG A 407 -20.55 12.85 1.19
C ARG A 407 -21.71 11.87 1.06
N PRO A 408 -21.46 10.55 0.98
CA PRO A 408 -22.46 9.52 0.73
C PRO A 408 -23.61 9.50 1.75
N GLU A 409 -23.37 10.00 2.97
CA GLU A 409 -24.32 10.05 4.08
C GLU A 409 -25.42 11.09 3.82
N ILE A 410 -25.05 12.18 3.14
CA ILE A 410 -25.99 13.24 2.73
C ILE A 410 -26.82 12.74 1.54
N VAL A 411 -26.16 12.09 0.57
CA VAL A 411 -26.79 11.71 -0.71
C VAL A 411 -27.46 10.34 -0.67
N LYS A 412 -27.28 9.58 0.42
CA LYS A 412 -27.87 8.25 0.70
C LYS A 412 -27.67 7.24 -0.43
N VAL A 413 -26.44 7.15 -0.96
CA VAL A 413 -26.01 6.19 -2.00
C VAL A 413 -24.57 5.78 -1.72
N SER A 414 -24.20 4.54 -2.03
CA SER A 414 -22.84 4.05 -1.76
C SER A 414 -21.80 4.64 -2.71
N GLY A 415 -22.14 4.83 -3.99
CA GLY A 415 -21.24 5.33 -5.03
C GLY A 415 -22.00 5.75 -6.30
N PRO A 416 -21.29 6.19 -7.35
CA PRO A 416 -21.91 6.58 -8.62
C PRO A 416 -22.74 5.49 -9.29
N LEU A 417 -22.27 4.23 -9.31
CA LEU A 417 -23.00 3.11 -9.91
C LEU A 417 -24.29 2.79 -9.14
N ASP A 418 -24.24 2.77 -7.81
CA ASP A 418 -25.43 2.60 -6.95
C ASP A 418 -26.43 3.75 -7.16
N ALA A 419 -25.95 4.98 -7.33
CA ALA A 419 -26.80 6.13 -7.65
C ALA A 419 -27.50 5.97 -9.01
N LEU A 420 -26.80 5.44 -10.01
CA LEU A 420 -27.36 5.13 -11.33
C LEU A 420 -28.43 4.03 -11.23
N GLN A 421 -28.14 2.94 -10.54
CA GLN A 421 -29.08 1.82 -10.33
C GLN A 421 -30.35 2.26 -9.58
N LYS A 422 -30.20 3.15 -8.60
CA LYS A 422 -31.32 3.76 -7.86
C LYS A 422 -32.00 4.93 -8.60
N LYS A 423 -31.62 5.19 -9.85
CA LYS A 423 -32.16 6.28 -10.70
C LYS A 423 -32.08 7.66 -10.04
N LYS A 424 -31.06 7.91 -9.21
CA LYS A 424 -30.79 9.24 -8.65
C LYS A 424 -30.07 10.10 -9.67
N LYS A 425 -30.27 11.42 -9.60
CA LYS A 425 -29.64 12.37 -10.52
C LYS A 425 -28.20 12.67 -10.11
N LEU A 426 -27.24 12.02 -10.75
CA LEU A 426 -25.80 12.23 -10.49
C LEU A 426 -25.38 13.71 -10.64
N LYS A 427 -25.95 14.45 -11.60
CA LYS A 427 -25.65 15.88 -11.79
C LYS A 427 -26.01 16.76 -10.59
N GLU A 428 -27.05 16.42 -9.84
CA GLU A 428 -27.48 17.16 -8.65
C GLU A 428 -26.57 16.82 -7.46
N ILE A 429 -26.29 15.52 -7.26
CA ILE A 429 -25.36 15.00 -6.25
C ILE A 429 -23.97 15.67 -6.36
N LEU A 430 -23.43 15.77 -7.59
CA LEU A 430 -22.11 16.38 -7.83
C LEU A 430 -22.07 17.90 -7.60
N LYS A 431 -23.21 18.58 -7.51
CA LYS A 431 -23.28 20.01 -7.15
C LYS A 431 -23.29 20.21 -5.64
N GLU A 432 -23.73 19.22 -4.88
CA GLU A 432 -23.76 19.21 -3.41
C GLU A 432 -22.41 18.82 -2.79
N SER A 433 -21.36 18.62 -3.60
CA SER A 433 -20.04 18.25 -3.10
C SER A 433 -19.44 19.36 -2.22
N VAL A 434 -18.82 18.97 -1.12
CA VAL A 434 -18.31 19.91 -0.11
C VAL A 434 -16.82 20.16 -0.34
N PRO A 435 -16.34 21.41 -0.35
CA PRO A 435 -14.91 21.73 -0.40
C PRO A 435 -14.13 21.09 0.75
N VAL A 436 -12.86 20.77 0.53
CA VAL A 436 -11.99 20.20 1.56
C VAL A 436 -11.38 21.33 2.41
N ASP A 437 -11.98 21.62 3.56
CA ASP A 437 -11.44 22.59 4.53
C ASP A 437 -10.52 21.92 5.58
N LEU A 438 -9.46 22.65 5.95
CA LEU A 438 -8.41 22.22 6.89
C LEU A 438 -8.26 23.22 8.05
N ASP A 439 -9.34 23.88 8.48
CA ASP A 439 -9.28 24.82 9.59
C ASP A 439 -9.15 24.08 10.93
N ASN A 440 -8.25 24.57 11.80
CA ASN A 440 -7.95 23.96 13.10
C ASN A 440 -9.01 24.28 14.18
N ILE A 441 -10.02 25.08 13.85
CA ILE A 441 -11.13 25.45 14.73
C ILE A 441 -12.42 25.32 13.93
N VAL A 442 -13.35 24.52 14.43
CA VAL A 442 -14.63 24.23 13.77
C VAL A 442 -15.76 24.46 14.76
N GLY A 443 -16.75 25.26 14.38
CA GLY A 443 -17.99 25.43 15.16
C GLY A 443 -18.98 24.28 14.94
N PHE A 444 -19.90 24.08 15.88
CA PHE A 444 -20.87 22.97 15.82
C PHE A 444 -21.74 22.98 14.55
N ASP A 445 -22.10 24.15 14.01
CA ASP A 445 -22.88 24.26 12.78
C ASP A 445 -22.23 23.51 11.59
N ARG A 446 -20.90 23.50 11.52
CA ARG A 446 -20.15 22.76 10.50
C ARG A 446 -20.04 21.26 10.79
N LEU A 447 -20.12 20.87 12.06
CA LEU A 447 -20.11 19.48 12.49
C LEU A 447 -21.50 18.84 12.48
N THR A 448 -22.57 19.63 12.44
CA THR A 448 -23.96 19.16 12.63
C THR A 448 -24.31 18.03 11.67
N SER A 449 -23.97 18.17 10.39
CA SER A 449 -24.22 17.12 9.39
C SER A 449 -23.37 15.86 9.62
N GLU A 450 -22.14 16.00 10.13
CA GLU A 450 -21.25 14.86 10.44
C GLU A 450 -21.76 14.12 11.68
N VAL A 451 -22.11 14.85 12.74
CA VAL A 451 -22.69 14.30 13.96
C VAL A 451 -24.02 13.60 13.65
N TYR A 452 -24.90 14.23 12.87
CA TYR A 452 -26.15 13.58 12.44
C TYR A 452 -25.88 12.30 11.64
N ALA A 453 -24.90 12.31 10.73
CA ALA A 453 -24.52 11.12 9.98
C ALA A 453 -24.00 10.00 10.88
N GLU A 454 -23.25 10.33 11.94
CA GLU A 454 -22.80 9.33 12.92
C GLU A 454 -23.98 8.69 13.67
N PHE A 455 -24.99 9.46 14.05
CA PHE A 455 -26.20 8.92 14.68
C PHE A 455 -27.08 8.14 13.70
N ALA A 456 -27.22 8.62 12.47
CA ALA A 456 -28.09 8.02 11.46
C ALA A 456 -27.53 6.69 10.93
N ASN A 457 -26.19 6.57 10.84
CA ASN A 457 -25.52 5.41 10.27
C ASN A 457 -24.57 4.77 11.29
N VAL A 458 -25.12 4.32 12.42
CA VAL A 458 -24.33 3.70 13.52
C VAL A 458 -23.41 2.58 13.00
N GLU A 459 -23.85 1.79 12.02
CA GLU A 459 -23.02 0.74 11.40
C GLU A 459 -21.87 1.30 10.55
N GLN A 460 -22.01 2.47 9.93
CA GLN A 460 -20.96 3.08 9.09
C GLN A 460 -19.87 3.80 9.90
N VAL A 461 -20.17 4.26 11.13
CA VAL A 461 -19.17 4.80 12.09
C VAL A 461 -18.24 3.71 12.60
N THR A 462 -18.63 2.45 12.41
CA THR A 462 -17.81 1.34 12.82
C THR A 462 -16.69 1.09 11.81
N GLY A 463 -15.47 0.89 12.30
CA GLY A 463 -14.29 0.68 11.47
C GLY A 463 -14.37 -0.60 10.62
N VAL A 464 -13.36 -0.81 9.77
CA VAL A 464 -13.30 -1.99 8.90
C VAL A 464 -13.37 -3.26 9.74
N LYS A 465 -14.40 -4.08 9.52
CA LYS A 465 -14.66 -5.28 10.31
C LYS A 465 -13.69 -6.40 9.95
N TRP A 466 -13.26 -7.16 10.96
CA TRP A 466 -12.54 -8.41 10.73
C TRP A 466 -13.51 -9.50 10.27
N ARG A 467 -13.29 -10.09 9.09
CA ARG A 467 -14.09 -11.23 8.60
C ARG A 467 -13.66 -12.53 9.27
N ARG A 468 -12.35 -12.71 9.48
CA ARG A 468 -11.78 -13.90 10.14
C ARG A 468 -11.91 -13.91 11.66
N PHE A 469 -12.15 -12.74 12.28
CA PHE A 469 -12.24 -12.58 13.73
C PHE A 469 -13.54 -11.85 14.14
N ALA A 470 -14.70 -12.45 13.81
CA ALA A 470 -16.01 -11.84 14.05
C ALA A 470 -16.24 -11.39 15.51
N GLN A 471 -15.78 -12.18 16.50
CA GLN A 471 -15.91 -11.82 17.92
C GLN A 471 -15.17 -10.52 18.28
N MET A 472 -14.08 -10.20 17.58
CA MET A 472 -13.34 -8.96 17.80
C MET A 472 -14.13 -7.73 17.36
N ASN A 473 -15.03 -7.86 16.39
CA ASN A 473 -15.92 -6.77 15.98
C ASN A 473 -16.91 -6.38 17.08
N ASN A 474 -17.28 -7.31 17.96
CA ASN A 474 -18.14 -7.01 19.10
C ASN A 474 -17.40 -6.24 20.19
N LEU A 475 -16.08 -6.45 20.31
CA LEU A 475 -15.24 -5.83 21.33
C LEU A 475 -14.63 -4.50 20.88
N LEU A 476 -14.23 -4.37 19.61
CA LEU A 476 -13.53 -3.22 19.07
C LEU A 476 -14.34 -2.42 18.07
N ARG A 477 -15.48 -2.93 17.59
CA ARG A 477 -16.27 -2.31 16.52
C ARG A 477 -15.50 -2.10 15.20
N GLY A 478 -14.44 -2.86 14.94
CA GLY A 478 -13.65 -2.78 13.69
C GLY A 478 -12.41 -1.89 13.79
N LEU A 479 -11.56 -1.94 12.76
CA LEU A 479 -10.34 -1.13 12.67
C LEU A 479 -10.69 0.30 12.22
N ARG A 480 -10.50 1.27 13.11
CA ARG A 480 -10.73 2.69 12.79
C ARG A 480 -9.43 3.41 12.46
N PRO A 481 -9.37 4.20 11.37
CA PRO A 481 -8.25 5.09 11.12
C PRO A 481 -8.17 6.17 12.19
N GLY A 482 -6.97 6.73 12.41
CA GLY A 482 -6.80 7.77 13.42
C GLY A 482 -6.64 7.24 14.85
N GLU A 483 -6.56 5.92 15.05
CA GLU A 483 -6.37 5.30 16.36
C GLU A 483 -5.00 4.64 16.51
N LEU A 484 -4.52 4.55 17.76
CA LEU A 484 -3.36 3.79 18.18
C LEU A 484 -3.80 2.58 19.01
N THR A 485 -3.48 1.37 18.53
CA THR A 485 -3.66 0.12 19.27
C THR A 485 -2.32 -0.37 19.79
N LEU A 486 -2.23 -0.57 21.11
CA LEU A 486 -1.10 -1.28 21.72
C LEU A 486 -1.40 -2.77 21.77
N PHE A 487 -0.42 -3.57 21.34
CA PHE A 487 -0.50 -5.02 21.37
C PHE A 487 0.64 -5.58 22.22
N THR A 488 0.31 -6.37 23.24
CA THR A 488 1.30 -6.95 24.16
C THR A 488 1.06 -8.43 24.39
N GLY A 489 2.06 -9.10 24.97
CA GLY A 489 2.04 -10.53 25.26
C GLY A 489 3.45 -11.06 25.51
N THR A 490 3.56 -12.17 26.24
CA THR A 490 4.85 -12.79 26.58
C THR A 490 5.67 -13.13 25.33
N THR A 491 6.99 -13.24 25.47
CA THR A 491 7.86 -13.65 24.36
C THR A 491 7.50 -15.07 23.91
N GLY A 492 7.38 -15.28 22.60
CA GLY A 492 7.02 -16.59 22.03
C GLY A 492 5.52 -16.97 22.08
N CYS A 493 4.62 -16.10 22.59
CA CYS A 493 3.19 -16.43 22.62
C CYS A 493 2.50 -16.40 21.23
N GLY A 494 3.17 -15.87 20.19
CA GLY A 494 2.65 -15.82 18.82
C GLY A 494 2.09 -14.46 18.39
N LYS A 495 2.61 -13.35 18.96
CA LYS A 495 2.16 -11.98 18.64
C LYS A 495 2.20 -11.66 17.15
N THR A 496 3.38 -11.80 16.55
CA THR A 496 3.59 -11.53 15.12
C THR A 496 2.73 -12.44 14.24
N THR A 497 2.54 -13.70 14.65
CA THR A 497 1.69 -14.65 13.92
C THR A 497 0.22 -14.24 13.94
N PHE A 498 -0.30 -13.80 15.10
CA PHE A 498 -1.67 -13.29 15.21
C PHE A 498 -1.84 -11.98 14.44
N LEU A 499 -0.92 -11.02 14.62
CA LEU A 499 -0.95 -9.74 13.92
C LEU A 499 -0.84 -9.92 12.40
N GLY A 500 -0.12 -10.94 11.94
CA GLY A 500 -0.06 -11.34 10.55
C GLY A 500 -1.43 -11.62 9.97
N GLU A 501 -2.19 -12.53 10.57
CA GLU A 501 -3.53 -12.86 10.09
C GLU A 501 -4.53 -11.72 10.31
N TYR A 502 -4.44 -11.04 11.46
CA TYR A 502 -5.24 -9.86 11.81
C TYR A 502 -5.15 -8.75 10.76
N SER A 503 -3.94 -8.44 10.31
CA SER A 503 -3.70 -7.40 9.30
C SER A 503 -4.00 -7.90 7.89
N LEU A 504 -3.72 -9.17 7.60
CA LEU A 504 -4.03 -9.78 6.32
C LEU A 504 -5.53 -9.80 6.02
N ASP A 505 -6.37 -10.11 7.02
CA ASP A 505 -7.83 -10.08 6.90
C ASP A 505 -8.37 -8.69 6.49
N LEU A 506 -7.75 -7.63 6.99
CA LEU A 506 -8.08 -6.25 6.61
C LEU A 506 -7.51 -5.89 5.23
N CYS A 507 -6.29 -6.33 4.94
CA CYS A 507 -5.61 -6.10 3.67
C CYS A 507 -6.36 -6.75 2.50
N MET A 508 -6.90 -7.96 2.70
CA MET A 508 -7.78 -8.64 1.75
C MET A 508 -9.08 -7.87 1.45
N GLN A 509 -9.49 -6.97 2.33
CA GLN A 509 -10.64 -6.09 2.15
C GLN A 509 -10.26 -4.73 1.54
N GLY A 510 -9.01 -4.56 1.12
CA GLY A 510 -8.50 -3.34 0.48
C GLY A 510 -7.85 -2.34 1.45
N VAL A 511 -7.67 -2.68 2.73
CA VAL A 511 -6.97 -1.77 3.67
C VAL A 511 -5.48 -1.77 3.37
N ASN A 512 -4.96 -0.65 2.86
CA ASN A 512 -3.54 -0.52 2.54
C ASN A 512 -2.69 -0.67 3.81
N THR A 513 -1.91 -1.74 3.87
CA THR A 513 -1.26 -2.21 5.09
C THR A 513 0.26 -2.17 4.97
N LEU A 514 0.93 -1.56 5.96
CA LEU A 514 2.39 -1.49 6.04
C LEU A 514 2.91 -2.25 7.27
N TRP A 515 3.88 -3.12 7.05
CA TRP A 515 4.60 -3.83 8.10
C TRP A 515 6.00 -3.26 8.33
N GLY A 516 6.23 -2.74 9.53
CA GLY A 516 7.55 -2.45 10.10
C GLY A 516 7.99 -3.60 11.02
N SER A 517 8.50 -4.66 10.42
CA SER A 517 8.98 -5.86 11.12
C SER A 517 10.47 -5.76 11.44
N PHE A 518 10.80 -5.27 12.63
CA PHE A 518 12.19 -5.09 13.06
C PHE A 518 12.81 -6.37 13.61
N GLU A 519 11.99 -7.31 14.09
CA GLU A 519 12.43 -8.59 14.69
C GLU A 519 12.59 -9.72 13.65
N ILE A 520 11.70 -9.77 12.64
CA ILE A 520 11.65 -10.86 11.65
C ILE A 520 11.95 -10.31 10.26
N ASN A 521 12.85 -10.99 9.53
CA ASN A 521 13.13 -10.69 8.12
C ASN A 521 11.87 -10.82 7.23
N ASN A 522 11.68 -9.84 6.32
CA ASN A 522 10.57 -9.76 5.36
C ASN A 522 10.29 -11.06 4.59
N ILE A 523 11.31 -11.84 4.21
CA ILE A 523 11.10 -13.13 3.51
C ILE A 523 10.35 -14.13 4.40
N ARG A 524 10.71 -14.20 5.69
CA ARG A 524 10.04 -15.09 6.64
C ARG A 524 8.64 -14.60 6.97
N MET A 525 8.45 -13.28 7.08
CA MET A 525 7.14 -12.68 7.28
C MET A 525 6.22 -12.93 6.07
N ALA A 526 6.69 -12.67 4.85
CA ALA A 526 5.93 -12.93 3.63
C ALA A 526 5.58 -14.41 3.46
N LYS A 527 6.50 -15.33 3.79
CA LYS A 527 6.22 -16.78 3.82
C LYS A 527 5.07 -17.11 4.79
N MET A 528 5.08 -16.53 5.99
CA MET A 528 4.02 -16.73 6.98
C MET A 528 2.67 -16.18 6.50
N LEU A 529 2.66 -14.94 6.00
CA LEU A 529 1.45 -14.28 5.49
C LEU A 529 0.86 -15.01 4.28
N LEU A 530 1.71 -15.54 3.38
CA LEU A 530 1.25 -16.31 2.23
C LEU A 530 0.58 -17.63 2.65
N LYS A 531 1.10 -18.32 3.68
CA LYS A 531 0.45 -19.51 4.25
C LYS A 531 -0.90 -19.18 4.88
N GLN A 532 -0.98 -18.07 5.62
CA GLN A 532 -2.22 -17.58 6.21
C GLN A 532 -3.23 -17.14 5.15
N PHE A 533 -2.76 -16.54 4.05
CA PHE A 533 -3.58 -16.11 2.92
C PHE A 533 -4.23 -17.30 2.22
N ALA A 534 -3.43 -18.31 1.88
CA ALA A 534 -3.87 -19.52 1.22
C ALA A 534 -4.51 -20.56 2.16
N VAL A 535 -4.46 -20.32 3.48
CA VAL A 535 -4.91 -21.24 4.54
C VAL A 535 -4.32 -22.64 4.35
N LYS A 536 -3.04 -22.72 3.95
CA LYS A 536 -2.35 -23.99 3.69
C LYS A 536 -0.84 -23.90 3.81
N SER A 537 -0.23 -25.06 3.90
CA SER A 537 1.22 -25.26 3.78
C SER A 537 1.60 -25.42 2.30
N PHE A 538 2.81 -25.00 1.93
CA PHE A 538 3.32 -25.13 0.55
C PHE A 538 4.50 -26.10 0.44
N GLU A 539 5.02 -26.56 1.58
CA GLU A 539 6.18 -27.47 1.66
C GLU A 539 5.97 -28.77 0.88
N ASP A 540 4.73 -29.26 0.80
CA ASP A 540 4.38 -30.52 0.12
C ASP A 540 3.72 -30.30 -1.27
N SER A 541 3.51 -29.05 -1.71
CA SER A 541 2.78 -28.73 -2.95
C SER A 541 3.24 -27.40 -3.55
N LEU A 542 4.45 -27.41 -4.12
CA LEU A 542 5.06 -26.21 -4.72
C LEU A 542 4.38 -25.75 -6.03
N GLU A 543 3.66 -26.64 -6.72
CA GLU A 543 2.90 -26.29 -7.94
C GLU A 543 1.85 -25.21 -7.66
N ASP A 544 1.24 -25.26 -6.48
CA ASP A 544 0.27 -24.27 -6.04
C ASP A 544 0.89 -22.92 -5.65
N PHE A 545 2.21 -22.83 -5.48
CA PHE A 545 2.85 -21.59 -5.02
C PHE A 545 2.61 -20.44 -5.99
N THR A 546 2.81 -20.66 -7.30
CA THR A 546 2.76 -19.59 -8.31
C THR A 546 1.37 -18.95 -8.43
N PRO A 547 0.26 -19.71 -8.53
CA PRO A 547 -1.09 -19.12 -8.53
C PRO A 547 -1.39 -18.31 -7.27
N TRP A 548 -1.06 -18.83 -6.08
CA TRP A 548 -1.31 -18.13 -4.81
C TRP A 548 -0.42 -16.90 -4.64
N ALA A 549 0.85 -16.98 -5.03
CA ALA A 549 1.77 -15.86 -5.01
C ALA A 549 1.33 -14.74 -5.96
N ASN A 550 0.77 -15.08 -7.13
CA ASN A 550 0.21 -14.08 -8.04
C ASN A 550 -0.97 -13.34 -7.41
N ARG A 551 -1.92 -14.06 -6.77
CA ARG A 551 -3.03 -13.43 -6.04
C ARG A 551 -2.54 -12.59 -4.86
N PHE A 552 -1.56 -13.08 -4.11
CA PHE A 552 -0.98 -12.39 -2.96
C PHE A 552 -0.28 -11.07 -3.34
N LYS A 553 0.33 -11.00 -4.53
CA LYS A 553 0.96 -9.77 -5.05
C LYS A 553 -0.03 -8.64 -5.33
N GLU A 554 -1.30 -8.95 -5.56
CA GLU A 554 -2.35 -7.95 -5.81
C GLU A 554 -2.81 -7.25 -4.52
N LEU A 555 -2.47 -7.79 -3.34
CA LEU A 555 -2.83 -7.18 -2.06
C LEU A 555 -2.08 -5.86 -1.85
N PRO A 556 -2.71 -4.83 -1.26
CA PRO A 556 -2.07 -3.57 -0.93
C PRO A 556 -1.21 -3.70 0.34
N LEU A 557 -0.26 -4.64 0.32
CA LEU A 557 0.60 -5.02 1.44
C LEU A 557 2.04 -4.58 1.18
N TYR A 558 2.58 -3.81 2.11
CA TYR A 558 3.91 -3.19 2.01
C TYR A 558 4.78 -3.57 3.20
N PHE A 559 6.10 -3.62 2.99
CA PHE A 559 7.07 -3.94 4.03
C PHE A 559 8.15 -2.85 4.10
N MET A 560 8.49 -2.42 5.31
CA MET A 560 9.69 -1.62 5.55
C MET A 560 10.92 -2.52 5.39
N THR A 561 12.04 -1.98 4.90
CA THR A 561 13.27 -2.75 4.67
C THR A 561 14.21 -2.76 5.87
N PHE A 562 13.75 -2.26 7.02
CA PHE A 562 14.53 -2.23 8.26
C PHE A 562 14.61 -3.61 8.89
N HIS A 563 15.78 -3.94 9.44
CA HIS A 563 15.98 -5.18 10.20
C HIS A 563 16.95 -4.91 11.36
N GLY A 564 16.49 -5.13 12.58
CA GLY A 564 17.23 -4.75 13.78
C GLY A 564 16.90 -3.34 14.26
N GLN A 565 17.83 -2.72 14.99
CA GLN A 565 17.61 -1.42 15.61
C GLN A 565 17.70 -0.29 14.61
N GLU A 566 16.76 0.66 14.69
CA GLU A 566 16.71 1.84 13.83
C GLU A 566 16.28 3.07 14.64
N ASP A 567 16.70 4.26 14.19
CA ASP A 567 16.29 5.52 14.80
C ASP A 567 14.81 5.82 14.47
N PHE A 568 14.03 6.18 15.48
CA PHE A 568 12.63 6.55 15.30
C PHE A 568 12.42 7.68 14.28
N GLU A 569 13.31 8.66 14.16
CA GLU A 569 13.16 9.74 13.18
C GLU A 569 13.24 9.22 11.73
N ILE A 570 14.08 8.21 11.48
CA ILE A 570 14.17 7.55 10.17
C ILE A 570 12.91 6.72 9.91
N VAL A 571 12.43 6.01 10.94
CA VAL A 571 11.17 5.24 10.86
C VAL A 571 10.02 6.19 10.55
N LYS A 572 9.87 7.27 11.30
CA LYS A 572 8.83 8.31 11.12
C LYS A 572 8.86 8.92 9.72
N GLU A 573 10.03 9.23 9.18
CA GLU A 573 10.16 9.74 7.82
C GLU A 573 9.69 8.70 6.79
N THR A 574 10.05 7.42 6.98
CA THR A 574 9.57 6.31 6.15
C THR A 574 8.05 6.13 6.26
N LEU A 575 7.46 6.27 7.45
CA LEU A 575 6.00 6.21 7.65
C LEU A 575 5.27 7.33 6.90
N ILE A 576 5.76 8.57 7.01
CA ILE A 576 5.22 9.73 6.27
C ILE A 576 5.29 9.46 4.77
N ARG A 577 6.44 8.98 4.28
CA ARG A 577 6.61 8.63 2.87
C ARG A 577 5.62 7.56 2.46
N ALA A 578 5.48 6.46 3.22
CA ALA A 578 4.59 5.36 2.89
C ALA A 578 3.11 5.77 2.84
N VAL A 579 2.65 6.61 3.78
CA VAL A 579 1.28 7.16 3.70
C VAL A 579 1.12 8.04 2.46
N TYR A 580 2.12 8.86 2.13
CA TYR A 580 2.05 9.74 0.96
C TYR A 580 2.20 8.99 -0.38
N THR A 581 3.04 7.97 -0.48
CA THR A 581 3.27 7.23 -1.73
C THR A 581 2.21 6.17 -1.93
N ASN A 582 1.89 5.42 -0.87
CA ASN A 582 1.10 4.18 -0.95
C ASN A 582 -0.26 4.25 -0.26
N ASP A 583 -0.70 5.44 0.18
CA ASP A 583 -2.01 5.64 0.85
C ASP A 583 -2.23 4.68 2.03
N VAL A 584 -1.15 4.34 2.76
CA VAL A 584 -1.20 3.39 3.87
C VAL A 584 -2.23 3.83 4.91
N GLN A 585 -3.15 2.92 5.24
CA GLN A 585 -4.23 3.12 6.20
C GLN A 585 -4.01 2.33 7.49
N HIS A 586 -3.27 1.22 7.46
CA HIS A 586 -2.95 0.41 8.63
C HIS A 586 -1.45 0.17 8.70
N ILE A 587 -0.83 0.49 9.83
CA ILE A 587 0.61 0.34 10.07
C ILE A 587 0.80 -0.58 11.26
N ILE A 588 1.64 -1.61 11.10
CA ILE A 588 2.04 -2.51 12.17
C ILE A 588 3.53 -2.30 12.45
N LEU A 589 3.87 -1.97 13.69
CA LEU A 589 5.25 -1.81 14.15
C LEU A 589 5.58 -2.90 15.18
N ASP A 590 6.40 -3.87 14.78
CA ASP A 590 6.79 -5.04 15.59
C ASP A 590 8.32 -5.11 15.70
N ASN A 591 8.95 -4.61 16.77
CA ASN A 591 8.38 -4.05 18.00
C ASN A 591 9.00 -2.68 18.38
N LEU A 592 8.40 -2.01 19.36
CA LEU A 592 8.85 -0.69 19.86
C LEU A 592 10.31 -0.68 20.34
N GLN A 593 10.79 -1.78 20.93
CA GLN A 593 12.12 -1.86 21.54
C GLN A 593 13.25 -1.68 20.52
N PHE A 594 13.02 -1.98 19.24
CA PHE A 594 14.00 -1.74 18.18
C PHE A 594 14.12 -0.28 17.75
N MET A 595 13.13 0.56 18.06
CA MET A 595 13.09 1.97 17.65
C MET A 595 13.66 2.94 18.70
N ILE A 596 13.98 2.44 19.90
CA ILE A 596 14.47 3.28 21.03
C ILE A 596 15.96 3.64 20.87
N GLY A 597 16.68 2.98 19.95
CA GLY A 597 18.09 3.25 19.67
C GLY A 597 19.07 2.88 20.81
N THR A 598 20.36 2.89 20.51
CA THR A 598 21.47 2.72 21.47
C THR A 598 22.30 3.98 21.67
N GLY A 599 21.99 5.06 20.93
CA GLY A 599 22.76 6.30 20.89
C GLY A 599 22.36 7.39 21.89
N TYR A 600 21.40 7.12 22.79
CA TYR A 600 21.09 8.03 23.88
C TYR A 600 22.08 7.81 25.01
N ASP A 601 22.82 8.86 25.37
CA ASP A 601 23.73 8.89 26.51
C ASP A 601 23.05 8.31 27.76
N SER A 602 23.84 7.69 28.62
CA SER A 602 23.43 7.01 29.86
C SER A 602 22.61 7.83 30.86
N ASN A 603 22.33 9.11 30.56
CA ASN A 603 21.57 10.05 31.36
C ASN A 603 20.10 10.23 30.93
N PHE A 604 19.66 9.72 29.77
CA PHE A 604 18.24 9.75 29.38
C PHE A 604 17.51 8.46 29.78
N ASN A 605 16.39 8.59 30.50
CA ASN A 605 15.58 7.43 30.84
C ASN A 605 14.96 6.85 29.57
N LYS A 606 15.23 5.56 29.30
CA LYS A 606 14.61 4.81 28.18
C LYS A 606 13.09 4.92 28.15
N PHE A 607 12.46 5.13 29.30
CA PHE A 607 11.02 5.34 29.44
C PHE A 607 10.55 6.67 28.84
N ASP A 608 11.32 7.74 28.98
CA ASP A 608 10.95 9.06 28.43
C ASP A 608 11.00 9.04 26.90
N ILE A 609 11.99 8.35 26.33
CA ILE A 609 12.10 8.11 24.88
C ILE A 609 10.92 7.28 24.39
N GLN A 610 10.57 6.21 25.11
CA GLN A 610 9.43 5.37 24.77
C GLN A 610 8.13 6.18 24.75
N ASP A 611 7.91 7.01 25.76
CA ASP A 611 6.74 7.87 25.87
C ASP A 611 6.69 8.93 24.76
N HIS A 612 7.84 9.50 24.41
CA HIS A 612 7.95 10.42 23.27
C HIS A 612 7.55 9.73 21.96
N ILE A 613 8.09 8.54 21.69
CA ILE A 613 7.78 7.77 20.48
C ILE A 613 6.28 7.44 20.42
N ILE A 614 5.68 6.99 21.54
CA ILE A 614 4.25 6.66 21.59
C ILE A 614 3.40 7.92 21.34
N GLY A 615 3.74 9.05 21.96
CA GLY A 615 3.05 10.31 21.72
C GLY A 615 3.13 10.75 20.27
N GLU A 616 4.31 10.65 19.65
CA GLU A 616 4.50 10.96 18.23
C GLU A 616 3.73 10.00 17.32
N LEU A 617 3.67 8.71 17.61
CA LEU A 617 2.87 7.73 16.87
C LEU A 617 1.37 7.97 17.02
N ARG A 618 0.88 8.39 18.20
CA ARG A 618 -0.53 8.75 18.42
C ARG A 618 -0.92 10.00 17.61
N LYS A 619 -0.07 11.04 17.66
CA LYS A 619 -0.22 12.24 16.83
C LYS A 619 -0.19 11.89 15.35
N PHE A 620 0.75 11.04 14.94
CA PHE A 620 0.89 10.58 13.57
C PHE A 620 -0.38 9.87 13.09
N ALA A 621 -0.90 8.90 13.85
CA ALA A 621 -2.13 8.18 13.54
C ALA A 621 -3.28 9.15 13.26
N THR A 622 -3.47 10.14 14.14
CA THR A 622 -4.52 11.17 14.01
C THR A 622 -4.32 12.06 12.79
N ASN A 623 -3.12 12.63 12.62
CA ASN A 623 -2.82 13.62 11.58
C ASN A 623 -2.88 13.04 10.17
N PHE A 624 -2.44 11.79 10.03
CA PHE A 624 -2.43 11.06 8.77
C PHE A 624 -3.68 10.18 8.60
N ASN A 625 -4.56 10.14 9.60
CA ASN A 625 -5.78 9.35 9.61
C ASN A 625 -5.53 7.89 9.20
N CYS A 626 -4.54 7.27 9.83
CA CYS A 626 -4.18 5.86 9.68
C CYS A 626 -4.24 5.17 11.03
N HIS A 627 -4.55 3.88 11.06
CA HIS A 627 -4.49 3.08 12.27
C HIS A 627 -3.05 2.60 12.51
N VAL A 628 -2.52 2.78 13.71
CA VAL A 628 -1.20 2.27 14.09
C VAL A 628 -1.37 1.17 15.12
N THR A 629 -0.87 -0.03 14.83
CA THR A 629 -0.77 -1.15 15.77
C THR A 629 0.69 -1.29 16.20
N LEU A 630 0.98 -1.00 17.47
CA LEU A 630 2.33 -1.02 18.02
C LEU A 630 2.51 -2.18 18.98
N VAL A 631 3.50 -3.03 18.72
CA VAL A 631 3.87 -4.13 19.63
C VAL A 631 4.80 -3.62 20.72
N ILE A 632 4.42 -3.86 21.96
CA ILE A 632 5.22 -3.57 23.15
C ILE A 632 5.32 -4.83 24.00
N HIS A 633 6.52 -5.35 24.21
CA HIS A 633 6.73 -6.43 25.19
C HIS A 633 6.36 -5.99 26.61
N PRO A 634 5.80 -6.87 27.46
CA PRO A 634 5.56 -6.56 28.86
C PRO A 634 6.89 -6.49 29.66
N ARG A 635 6.83 -5.97 30.89
CA ARG A 635 7.91 -6.14 31.87
C ARG A 635 8.11 -7.63 32.18
N LYS A 636 9.29 -8.00 32.70
CA LYS A 636 9.57 -9.37 33.12
C LYS A 636 8.64 -9.73 34.29
N GLU A 637 7.51 -10.34 33.96
CA GLU A 637 6.52 -10.90 34.88
C GLU A 637 6.81 -12.40 35.08
N ASN A 638 6.31 -12.97 36.17
CA ASN A 638 6.36 -14.42 36.38
C ASN A 638 5.55 -15.14 35.28
N ILE A 639 6.08 -16.24 34.76
CA ILE A 639 5.49 -16.99 33.61
C ILE A 639 4.04 -17.44 33.88
N ASP A 640 3.69 -17.62 35.15
CA ASP A 640 2.38 -18.14 35.57
C ASP A 640 1.38 -17.03 35.97
N GLN A 641 1.78 -15.74 35.92
CA GLN A 641 0.86 -14.62 36.17
C GLN A 641 0.27 -14.08 34.86
N GLU A 642 -1.03 -13.79 34.90
CA GLU A 642 -1.71 -13.14 33.77
C GLU A 642 -1.20 -11.70 33.61
N ILE A 643 -0.94 -11.31 32.36
CA ILE A 643 -0.45 -9.96 32.05
C ILE A 643 -1.61 -8.99 32.24
N THR A 644 -1.40 -7.97 33.07
CA THR A 644 -2.37 -6.90 33.29
C THR A 644 -1.96 -5.64 32.52
N ILE A 645 -2.83 -4.63 32.50
CA ILE A 645 -2.50 -3.34 31.88
C ILE A 645 -1.27 -2.67 32.52
N SER A 646 -1.06 -2.90 33.82
CA SER A 646 0.13 -2.45 34.57
C SER A 646 1.41 -3.17 34.21
N SER A 647 1.31 -4.36 33.59
CA SER A 647 2.46 -5.18 33.19
C SER A 647 3.11 -4.72 31.88
N ILE A 648 2.51 -3.76 31.16
CA ILE A 648 3.05 -3.23 29.90
C ILE A 648 4.36 -2.49 30.18
N TYR A 649 5.42 -2.80 29.40
CA TYR A 649 6.72 -2.14 29.53
C TYR A 649 6.62 -0.68 29.09
N GLY A 650 7.16 0.24 29.88
CA GLY A 650 7.00 1.68 29.68
C GLY A 650 6.41 2.39 30.89
N SER A 651 6.20 3.70 30.79
CA SER A 651 5.41 4.44 31.78
C SER A 651 3.92 4.17 31.57
N ALA A 652 3.08 4.51 32.57
CA ALA A 652 1.62 4.43 32.44
C ALA A 652 1.07 5.29 31.28
N LYS A 653 1.85 6.24 30.77
CA LYS A 653 1.49 7.12 29.65
C LYS A 653 1.21 6.32 28.37
N ALA A 654 1.96 5.24 28.13
CA ALA A 654 1.77 4.37 26.97
C ALA A 654 0.32 3.90 26.84
N THR A 655 -0.25 3.34 27.91
CA THR A 655 -1.62 2.81 27.93
C THR A 655 -2.66 3.92 28.03
N GLN A 656 -2.31 5.09 28.55
CA GLN A 656 -3.18 6.27 28.58
C GLN A 656 -3.38 6.88 27.18
N GLU A 657 -2.30 7.03 26.41
CA GLU A 657 -2.31 7.61 25.05
C GLU A 657 -2.98 6.70 24.02
N ALA A 658 -2.84 5.38 24.17
CA ALA A 658 -3.43 4.40 23.26
C ALA A 658 -4.96 4.42 23.30
N ASP A 659 -5.62 4.29 22.16
CA ASP A 659 -7.09 4.19 22.11
C ASP A 659 -7.55 2.77 22.46
N ASN A 660 -6.81 1.76 21.97
CA ASN A 660 -7.08 0.36 22.24
C ASN A 660 -5.85 -0.33 22.86
N VAL A 661 -6.06 -1.25 23.80
CA VAL A 661 -5.00 -2.07 24.38
C VAL A 661 -5.43 -3.53 24.37
N LEU A 662 -4.62 -4.35 23.69
CA LEU A 662 -4.85 -5.76 23.44
C LEU A 662 -3.73 -6.60 24.05
N ILE A 663 -4.10 -7.66 24.76
CA ILE A 663 -3.16 -8.58 25.40
C ILE A 663 -3.37 -9.99 24.83
N LEU A 664 -2.34 -10.56 24.22
CA LEU A 664 -2.32 -11.99 23.88
C LEU A 664 -1.87 -12.79 25.10
N GLN A 665 -2.84 -13.50 25.68
CA GLN A 665 -2.68 -14.31 26.88
C GLN A 665 -2.62 -15.80 26.53
N THR A 666 -1.93 -16.56 27.38
CA THR A 666 -1.89 -18.02 27.31
C THR A 666 -2.25 -18.58 28.68
N ARG A 667 -3.44 -19.16 28.80
CA ARG A 667 -3.86 -19.84 30.03
C ARG A 667 -3.57 -21.32 29.92
N ARG A 668 -2.69 -21.81 30.79
CA ARG A 668 -2.43 -23.24 30.96
C ARG A 668 -3.57 -23.85 31.78
N LEU A 669 -4.31 -24.77 31.18
CA LEU A 669 -5.36 -25.54 31.87
C LEU A 669 -4.82 -26.87 32.41
N SER A 670 -3.75 -27.39 31.81
CA SER A 670 -2.98 -28.55 32.27
C SER A 670 -1.53 -28.48 31.76
N ALA A 671 -0.67 -29.44 32.14
CA ALA A 671 0.69 -29.55 31.62
C ALA A 671 0.75 -29.74 30.08
N ALA A 672 -0.32 -30.23 29.45
CA ALA A 672 -0.38 -30.53 28.02
C ALA A 672 -1.32 -29.61 27.21
N THR A 673 -2.15 -28.79 27.87
CA THR A 673 -3.16 -27.96 27.18
C THR A 673 -3.05 -26.49 27.60
N ALA A 674 -2.55 -25.67 26.67
CA ALA A 674 -2.54 -24.22 26.79
C ALA A 674 -3.54 -23.62 25.81
N LYS A 675 -4.50 -22.84 26.30
CA LYS A 675 -5.44 -22.09 25.46
C LYS A 675 -4.96 -20.66 25.32
N LYS A 676 -4.92 -20.15 24.09
CA LYS A 676 -4.59 -18.77 23.78
C LYS A 676 -5.86 -17.95 23.61
N TYR A 677 -5.82 -16.71 24.04
CA TYR A 677 -6.92 -15.78 23.87
C TYR A 677 -6.40 -14.35 23.77
N ILE A 678 -7.15 -13.49 23.08
CA ILE A 678 -6.94 -12.04 23.07
C ILE A 678 -7.85 -11.45 24.13
N GLN A 679 -7.29 -10.61 24.98
CA GLN A 679 -8.04 -9.80 25.93
C GLN A 679 -7.98 -8.34 25.50
N VAL A 680 -9.14 -7.72 25.34
CA VAL A 680 -9.29 -6.28 25.14
C VAL A 680 -9.43 -5.66 26.53
N VAL A 681 -8.38 -4.95 26.98
CA VAL A 681 -8.36 -4.30 28.31
C VAL A 681 -8.67 -2.81 28.25
N LYS A 682 -8.59 -2.21 27.05
CA LYS A 682 -9.00 -0.83 26.79
C LYS A 682 -9.57 -0.73 25.39
N ASN A 683 -10.70 -0.05 25.28
CA ASN A 683 -11.29 0.42 24.03
C ASN A 683 -11.90 1.80 24.32
N ARG A 684 -11.31 2.86 23.77
CA ARG A 684 -11.75 4.24 24.01
C ARG A 684 -13.05 4.59 23.29
N PHE A 685 -13.38 3.89 22.20
CA PHE A 685 -14.50 4.22 21.34
C PHE A 685 -15.85 3.89 22.00
N ASP A 686 -16.05 2.65 22.43
CA ASP A 686 -17.32 2.21 23.04
C ASP A 686 -17.19 1.72 24.49
N GLY A 687 -15.96 1.66 25.04
CA GLY A 687 -15.70 1.17 26.39
C GLY A 687 -15.78 -0.34 26.56
N THR A 688 -16.10 -1.10 25.51
CA THR A 688 -16.29 -2.56 25.61
C THR A 688 -14.96 -3.27 25.84
N THR A 689 -14.89 -4.06 26.92
CA THR A 689 -13.76 -4.93 27.23
C THR A 689 -14.19 -6.39 27.26
N GLY A 690 -13.27 -7.32 27.00
CA GLY A 690 -13.62 -8.74 27.01
C GLY A 690 -12.52 -9.62 26.45
N THR A 691 -12.85 -10.89 26.19
CA THR A 691 -11.89 -11.90 25.71
C THR A 691 -12.40 -12.63 24.48
N MET A 692 -11.50 -12.92 23.54
CA MET A 692 -11.74 -13.74 22.36
C MET A 692 -10.80 -14.94 22.38
N MET A 693 -11.35 -16.15 22.32
CA MET A 693 -10.56 -17.39 22.31
C MET A 693 -9.93 -17.61 20.93
N LEU A 694 -8.67 -18.07 20.90
CA LEU A 694 -7.96 -18.37 19.67
C LEU A 694 -7.78 -19.88 19.48
N LYS A 695 -7.83 -20.34 18.23
CA LYS A 695 -7.56 -21.73 17.83
C LYS A 695 -6.42 -21.75 16.82
N PHE A 696 -5.24 -22.18 17.24
CA PHE A 696 -4.06 -22.19 16.38
C PHE A 696 -4.00 -23.44 15.50
N ASP A 697 -3.94 -23.23 14.18
CA ASP A 697 -3.65 -24.27 13.19
C ASP A 697 -2.17 -24.22 12.77
N LYS A 698 -1.48 -25.35 12.90
CA LYS A 698 -0.02 -25.42 12.69
C LYS A 698 0.37 -25.45 11.21
N GLU A 699 -0.50 -25.97 10.33
CA GLU A 699 -0.20 -26.11 8.90
C GLU A 699 -0.28 -24.77 8.18
N SER A 700 -1.37 -24.04 8.40
CA SER A 700 -1.65 -22.72 7.81
C SER A 700 -1.11 -21.54 8.62
N LEU A 701 -0.68 -21.77 9.87
CA LEU A 701 -0.27 -20.76 10.84
C LEU A 701 -1.39 -19.75 11.19
N THR A 702 -2.65 -20.17 11.12
CA THR A 702 -3.82 -19.33 11.40
C THR A 702 -4.35 -19.51 12.83
N PHE A 703 -5.10 -18.53 13.31
CA PHE A 703 -5.80 -18.49 14.60
C PHE A 703 -7.33 -18.43 14.47
N SER A 704 -7.85 -18.15 13.26
CA SER A 704 -9.28 -18.02 12.97
C SER A 704 -10.06 -19.35 12.98
N GLY A 705 -9.36 -20.48 12.93
CA GLY A 705 -9.98 -21.81 12.98
C GLY A 705 -10.62 -22.27 11.67
N VAL A 706 -10.31 -21.63 10.54
CA VAL A 706 -10.72 -22.06 9.20
C VAL A 706 -10.04 -23.39 8.87
N LYS A 707 -10.81 -24.45 8.62
CA LYS A 707 -10.27 -25.78 8.26
C LYS A 707 -9.87 -25.82 6.79
N SER A 708 -8.71 -26.40 6.49
CA SER A 708 -8.34 -26.73 5.11
C SER A 708 -9.31 -27.78 4.54
N SER A 709 -9.87 -27.53 3.36
CA SER A 709 -10.67 -28.51 2.63
C SER A 709 -9.76 -29.66 2.18
N LYS A 710 -9.68 -30.73 2.97
CA LYS A 710 -8.98 -31.96 2.55
C LYS A 710 -9.75 -32.58 1.39
N LYS A 711 -9.18 -32.57 0.17
CA LYS A 711 -9.64 -33.42 -0.95
C LYS A 711 -9.61 -34.88 -0.49
N LYS A 712 -10.78 -35.51 -0.31
CA LYS A 712 -10.89 -36.97 -0.31
C LYS A 712 -10.69 -37.46 -1.74
N SER A 713 -9.45 -37.76 -2.11
CA SER A 713 -9.17 -38.49 -3.34
C SER A 713 -9.39 -39.98 -3.10
N LYS A 714 -10.53 -40.51 -3.57
CA LYS A 714 -10.69 -41.84 -4.19
C LYS A 714 -12.18 -42.11 -4.39
N GLU A 715 -12.67 -41.82 -5.59
CA GLU A 715 -13.78 -42.58 -6.17
C GLU A 715 -13.59 -42.66 -7.68
N LYS A 716 -13.92 -43.84 -8.20
CA LYS A 716 -13.55 -44.34 -9.52
C LYS A 716 -14.29 -43.57 -10.61
N VAL A 717 -13.57 -43.17 -11.66
CA VAL A 717 -14.18 -42.70 -12.90
C VAL A 717 -14.87 -43.89 -13.56
N ALA A 718 -16.19 -43.81 -13.68
CA ALA A 718 -16.97 -44.58 -14.65
C ALA A 718 -17.16 -43.67 -15.87
N GLU A 719 -16.84 -44.17 -17.06
CA GLU A 719 -17.06 -43.48 -18.33
C GLU A 719 -18.57 -43.32 -18.57
N LEU A 720 -19.01 -42.08 -18.77
CA LEU A 720 -20.36 -41.73 -19.25
C LEU A 720 -20.28 -41.48 -20.76
N THR A 721 -21.25 -42.02 -21.49
CA THR A 721 -21.33 -41.99 -22.96
C THR A 721 -21.87 -40.65 -23.48
N GLU A 722 -21.51 -40.28 -24.72
CA GLU A 722 -21.88 -39.01 -25.37
C GLU A 722 -23.40 -38.73 -25.45
N GLU A 723 -24.25 -39.75 -25.28
CA GLU A 723 -25.71 -39.60 -25.29
C GLU A 723 -26.26 -38.99 -23.99
N ASP A 724 -25.63 -39.23 -22.83
CA ASP A 724 -26.05 -38.67 -21.53
C ASP A 724 -25.74 -37.16 -21.43
N VAL A 725 -24.70 -36.70 -22.14
CA VAL A 725 -24.29 -35.28 -22.22
C VAL A 725 -25.27 -34.44 -23.06
N ILE A 726 -26.03 -35.07 -23.95
CA ILE A 726 -26.98 -34.36 -24.83
C ILE A 726 -28.33 -34.15 -24.14
N GLU A 727 -28.74 -35.03 -23.22
CA GLU A 727 -29.98 -34.85 -22.45
C GLU A 727 -29.84 -33.79 -21.33
N GLU A 728 -28.69 -33.70 -20.64
CA GLU A 728 -28.43 -32.61 -19.68
C GLU A 728 -28.38 -31.22 -20.35
N LYS A 729 -27.83 -31.15 -21.57
CA LYS A 729 -27.78 -29.90 -22.37
C LYS A 729 -29.16 -29.38 -22.77
N LYS A 730 -30.16 -30.26 -22.94
CA LYS A 730 -31.54 -29.86 -23.24
C LYS A 730 -32.31 -29.38 -22.02
N LEU A 731 -31.96 -29.84 -20.82
CA LEU A 731 -32.59 -29.40 -19.57
C LEU A 731 -32.13 -27.99 -19.17
N ASN A 732 -30.83 -27.69 -19.30
CA ASN A 732 -30.26 -26.39 -18.94
C ASN A 732 -30.73 -25.23 -19.84
N TYR A 733 -31.08 -25.50 -21.10
CA TYR A 733 -31.56 -24.45 -22.01
C TYR A 733 -33.04 -24.09 -21.79
N LYS A 734 -33.80 -24.95 -21.11
CA LYS A 734 -35.25 -24.76 -20.89
C LYS A 734 -35.56 -23.94 -19.62
N VAL A 735 -34.63 -23.91 -18.66
CA VAL A 735 -34.79 -23.16 -17.38
C VAL A 735 -34.56 -21.65 -17.55
N VAL A 736 -33.89 -21.21 -18.62
CA VAL A 736 -33.57 -19.79 -18.86
C VAL A 736 -34.69 -19.04 -19.58
N VAL A 737 -35.60 -19.74 -20.29
CA VAL A 737 -36.64 -19.10 -21.12
C VAL A 737 -37.99 -18.95 -20.40
N ASP A 738 -38.21 -19.65 -19.27
CA ASP A 738 -39.47 -19.58 -18.49
C ASP A 738 -39.47 -18.51 -17.37
N MET A 739 -38.51 -17.57 -17.39
CA MET A 739 -38.48 -16.43 -16.45
C MET A 739 -39.32 -15.21 -16.91
N ASP A 740 -40.04 -15.31 -18.02
CA ASP A 740 -41.01 -14.31 -18.47
C ASP A 740 -42.44 -14.86 -18.40
N GLY A 741 -43.04 -14.78 -17.21
CA GLY A 741 -44.43 -15.16 -16.95
C GLY A 741 -45.13 -14.18 -16.02
N VAL A 742 -45.81 -13.20 -16.62
CA VAL A 742 -46.74 -12.27 -15.97
C VAL A 742 -47.89 -13.03 -15.30
N ASP A 743 -48.25 -12.68 -14.07
CA ASP A 743 -49.64 -12.87 -13.61
C ASP A 743 -50.13 -11.70 -12.74
N GLU A 744 -51.03 -10.93 -13.34
CA GLU A 744 -51.95 -10.00 -12.68
C GLU A 744 -53.08 -10.78 -11.96
N LYS A 745 -53.55 -10.22 -10.84
CA LYS A 745 -54.82 -10.48 -10.11
C LYS A 745 -54.82 -11.60 -9.05
N ARG A 746 -54.93 -11.19 -7.78
CA ARG A 746 -56.21 -11.15 -7.03
C ARG A 746 -55.97 -10.69 -5.58
N LEU A 747 -56.64 -9.61 -5.20
CA LEU A 747 -57.01 -9.32 -3.80
C LEU A 747 -57.95 -10.43 -3.29
N PRO A 748 -57.91 -10.71 -1.98
CA PRO A 748 -59.17 -10.68 -1.24
C PRO A 748 -59.12 -9.70 -0.07
N ASP A 749 -60.18 -8.89 -0.02
CA ASP A 749 -60.67 -8.22 1.16
C ASP A 749 -61.06 -9.22 2.27
N ASP A 750 -61.20 -8.67 3.48
CA ASP A 750 -61.84 -9.23 4.68
C ASP A 750 -61.00 -10.07 5.64
N LEU A 751 -60.38 -9.36 6.60
CA LEU A 751 -60.56 -9.67 8.02
C LEU A 751 -60.49 -8.38 8.86
N PHE A 752 -61.69 -7.85 9.11
CA PHE A 752 -62.03 -6.79 10.06
C PHE A 752 -61.87 -7.25 11.52
N ASN A 753 -61.68 -6.26 12.41
CA ASN A 753 -61.95 -6.23 13.88
C ASN A 753 -60.84 -6.66 14.86
N MET A 754 -59.98 -5.73 15.29
CA MET A 754 -60.11 -4.93 16.54
C MET A 754 -58.94 -3.96 16.69
#